data_AF-A0A2R6GEU9-F1
#
_entry.id   AF-A0A2R6GEU9-F1
#
_cell.length_a   1.000
_cell.length_b   1.000
_cell.length_c   1.000
_cell.angle_alpha   90.00
_cell.angle_beta   90.00
_cell.angle_gamma   90.00
#
_symmetry.space_group_name_H-M   'P 1'
#
loop_
_entity.id
_entity.type
_entity.pdbx_description
1 polymer ?
#
loop_
_entity_poly.entity_id
_entity_poly.type
_entity_poly.pdbx_seq_one_letter_code
_entity_poly.pdbx_strand_id
1 'polypeptide(L)'
;MSDEPIDDSDSTLPRRTFMKAAGATAGAAALGVGAGSAAAAVDGLDSRLLNWRRVEAKKAWDRGYRGRPDRTLAITDSGLSARHPDLGPWNGVVASTDDDGNLVLADVDDQNVDYPDPDAAVTVTELATLEGSGSVGPGAADAGQVSRDVIVTFTPATRADQEAAEEDQDLEPTQLEGTLTWTPQRQDNELFLEKKVDGDWEVVRSGTDFNPLSGAGERIVANGIEAGAMYRWVIETYVNASASYEFTGAVNNRQGVQQPDIEFGSTGSVDPFEEIDYEPGQEAVDPAAPKTVGWYNEAKRYTEARRPRDGDGHGSHCAGIMSGTGQASVIDYRNTTYEEPRTVVLPTEFLEYDVEVAADATVFASAIGDNVRVEVIYDDEVVHSTGVRTDSIIADEPAVHGSGTATYTIRVRPYETDAATGEVAERAQEGNPTAGRLTEIAYGSYVAPGDIDGSPPAGARRPGGNQSVHPGIAPNFSLVGLEGLAEPTLDLGEFAGAFADVFNVRAVNMSWGYIFGLPIGATGGALSDIPSAIRKIAEGGMLSVAAAGNAMTPANGNGAPAGMDEAISVAATDPFDGLTPYSAGGLGTADEDENDVDRKPDVTAPGGDINDYAALLATALADGSVPVDVGYPIPGNYELARAVQTGDENTAYEAADPPRDYTGKGGTSMASPYTCGTVGLVAQAMEEDAPDSIALPAPGDTEFDDVMRLKQVVLATASETVFTAAPYHAAKSPPSAPQYTHGERDPYEGFGRVNPDAAVDAVSRNLLGANPQLGDETYEVGLGGTVGTNLPVDSRAVAGYVDVPGGSLDVSVDFTSYAGGNAGQATGSPHLDLFVYDAANPDENGEPSVVASARGTDGTASVSVDVDRGSREDPNERTFYVVAKIVNIPGAVNGYDVQANFEMSVNFDPADAFPPKEIDLDVSGSRDDDASVFTAGQTNRVEITVDDFNEELTDAVRVTDQVPDGWSVDENFGDVDSFDENSGVVTFEGTASADDVSGDGSKTFAYFAEAPEEGADDTGTYTFGPAEATAVNPETFDDPNRTQGSTSEEFGGTDTNTVVGASTNA
;
A
#
# COMPACT_ATOMS: atom_id res chain seq x y z
N MET A 1 -16.57 -19.53 77.56
CA MET A 1 -16.86 -20.97 77.61
C MET A 1 -17.35 -21.31 76.22
N SER A 2 -16.60 -21.84 75.26
CA SER A 2 -15.30 -22.55 75.17
C SER A 2 -15.11 -22.86 73.66
N ASP A 3 -13.97 -23.08 73.02
CA ASP A 3 -12.53 -22.80 73.17
C ASP A 3 -11.96 -23.01 71.73
N GLU A 4 -11.24 -22.00 71.18
CA GLU A 4 -10.15 -21.97 70.14
C GLU A 4 -10.16 -22.83 68.84
N PRO A 5 -9.31 -22.54 67.81
CA PRO A 5 -8.42 -21.39 67.54
C PRO A 5 -8.59 -20.72 66.15
N ILE A 6 -7.93 -19.58 66.01
CA ILE A 6 -7.66 -18.81 64.78
C ILE A 6 -6.44 -19.45 64.09
N ASP A 7 -6.49 -19.66 62.77
CA ASP A 7 -5.33 -19.98 61.93
C ASP A 7 -5.18 -18.94 60.81
N ASP A 8 -3.93 -18.63 60.53
CA ASP A 8 -3.39 -17.46 59.84
C ASP A 8 -3.79 -17.38 58.36
N SER A 9 -4.05 -16.16 57.91
CA SER A 9 -4.14 -15.79 56.51
C SER A 9 -2.74 -15.79 55.88
N ASP A 10 -2.49 -16.72 54.96
CA ASP A 10 -1.30 -16.72 54.12
C ASP A 10 -1.37 -15.51 53.16
N SER A 11 -0.51 -14.53 53.42
CA SER A 11 -0.25 -13.40 52.55
C SER A 11 1.00 -13.72 51.74
N THR A 12 0.81 -14.12 50.48
CA THR A 12 1.90 -14.30 49.53
C THR A 12 2.48 -12.94 49.16
N LEU A 13 3.59 -12.60 49.82
CA LEU A 13 4.47 -11.47 49.49
C LEU A 13 5.13 -11.69 48.12
N PRO A 14 5.24 -10.67 47.24
CA PRO A 14 6.00 -10.78 46.00
C PRO A 14 7.49 -11.01 46.30
N ARG A 15 8.09 -11.96 45.57
CA ARG A 15 9.47 -12.43 45.74
C ARG A 15 10.47 -11.45 45.08
N ARG A 16 11.72 -11.50 45.56
CA ARG A 16 12.72 -10.42 45.52
C ARG A 16 13.56 -10.39 44.24
N THR A 17 13.84 -9.18 43.72
CA THR A 17 14.95 -8.89 42.78
C THR A 17 16.28 -9.37 43.35
N PHE A 18 17.04 -10.18 42.59
CA PHE A 18 18.37 -10.66 42.99
C PHE A 18 19.41 -10.15 41.99
N MET A 19 20.39 -9.37 42.47
CA MET A 19 21.58 -9.01 41.69
C MET A 19 22.70 -9.96 42.11
N LYS A 20 23.20 -10.79 41.18
CA LYS A 20 24.22 -11.80 41.46
C LYS A 20 25.56 -11.38 40.87
N ALA A 21 26.50 -10.97 41.73
CA ALA A 21 27.88 -10.65 41.32
C ALA A 21 28.75 -11.93 41.33
N ALA A 22 29.33 -12.29 40.19
CA ALA A 22 30.38 -13.31 40.13
C ALA A 22 31.70 -12.71 40.69
N GLY A 23 32.24 -13.35 41.74
CA GLY A 23 33.17 -12.69 42.67
C GLY A 23 34.60 -12.44 42.18
N ALA A 24 35.09 -11.23 42.44
CA ALA A 24 36.45 -10.97 42.93
C ALA A 24 36.43 -9.78 43.92
N THR A 25 36.84 -10.04 45.15
CA THR A 25 36.75 -9.12 46.31
C THR A 25 37.73 -7.95 46.22
N ALA A 26 37.25 -6.69 46.34
CA ALA A 26 37.67 -5.69 47.36
C ALA A 26 37.43 -4.22 46.93
N GLY A 27 36.73 -3.45 47.78
CA GLY A 27 36.89 -1.98 47.86
C GLY A 27 35.59 -1.18 47.84
N ALA A 28 35.12 -0.80 49.02
CA ALA A 28 33.92 0.02 49.22
C ALA A 28 33.99 1.42 48.57
N ALA A 29 32.94 1.80 47.86
CA ALA A 29 32.51 3.20 47.72
C ALA A 29 30.98 3.24 47.58
N ALA A 30 30.35 3.92 48.52
CA ALA A 30 28.91 4.08 48.63
C ALA A 30 28.35 5.05 47.58
N LEU A 31 27.38 4.60 46.78
CA LEU A 31 26.36 5.45 46.17
C LEU A 31 25.00 4.74 46.30
N GLY A 32 24.00 5.49 46.76
CA GLY A 32 22.77 4.96 47.34
C GLY A 32 21.85 4.26 46.34
N VAL A 33 21.49 3.03 46.67
CA VAL A 33 20.43 2.25 46.01
C VAL A 33 19.10 2.66 46.64
N GLY A 34 18.28 3.37 45.88
CA GLY A 34 16.85 3.51 46.15
C GLY A 34 16.13 2.25 45.71
N ALA A 35 16.12 1.21 46.54
CA ALA A 35 15.30 0.02 46.34
C ALA A 35 13.91 0.29 46.92
N GLY A 36 12.90 0.37 46.05
CA GLY A 36 11.51 0.52 46.46
C GLY A 36 10.58 1.04 45.37
N SER A 37 10.51 0.39 44.22
CA SER A 37 9.35 0.46 43.33
C SER A 37 8.47 -0.75 43.64
N ALA A 38 7.27 -0.50 44.17
CA ALA A 38 6.25 -1.52 44.29
C ALA A 38 5.72 -1.83 42.88
N ALA A 39 5.60 -3.11 42.53
CA ALA A 39 4.89 -3.54 41.32
C ALA A 39 3.48 -2.93 41.34
N ALA A 40 3.19 -2.07 40.37
CA ALA A 40 1.85 -1.52 40.17
C ALA A 40 1.04 -2.51 39.35
N ALA A 41 -0.25 -2.65 39.65
CA ALA A 41 -1.18 -3.22 38.68
C ALA A 41 -1.22 -2.29 37.46
N VAL A 42 -1.01 -2.83 36.27
CA VAL A 42 -0.85 -2.06 35.03
C VAL A 42 -2.11 -2.22 34.18
N ASP A 43 -2.81 -1.11 33.90
CA ASP A 43 -3.98 -1.09 33.01
C ASP A 43 -3.57 -0.90 31.52
N GLY A 44 -2.27 -0.69 31.25
CA GLY A 44 -1.69 -0.54 29.91
C GLY A 44 -0.18 -0.31 29.95
N LEU A 45 0.58 -0.88 29.00
CA LEU A 45 2.02 -0.61 28.86
C LEU A 45 2.27 0.71 28.10
N ASP A 46 3.42 1.33 28.40
CA ASP A 46 4.01 2.37 27.55
C ASP A 46 4.17 1.81 26.13
N SER A 47 3.75 2.57 25.13
CA SER A 47 3.81 2.14 23.73
C SER A 47 5.23 1.85 23.25
N ARG A 48 6.26 2.46 23.86
CA ARG A 48 7.66 2.22 23.54
C ARG A 48 8.15 0.80 23.90
N LEU A 49 7.40 0.07 24.72
CA LEU A 49 7.66 -1.35 25.03
C LEU A 49 6.94 -2.31 24.09
N LEU A 50 6.15 -1.78 23.16
CA LEU A 50 5.49 -2.59 22.13
C LEU A 50 6.40 -2.64 20.91
N ASN A 51 6.12 -3.57 19.99
CA ASN A 51 6.86 -3.61 18.73
C ASN A 51 6.76 -2.25 18.02
N TRP A 52 7.90 -1.73 17.55
CA TRP A 52 7.99 -0.39 16.97
C TRP A 52 7.03 -0.20 15.78
N ARG A 53 6.73 -1.26 15.01
CA ARG A 53 5.78 -1.24 13.88
C ARG A 53 4.38 -0.84 14.34
N ARG A 54 3.97 -1.36 15.49
CA ARG A 54 2.70 -1.00 16.12
C ARG A 54 2.69 0.47 16.51
N VAL A 55 3.80 1.00 17.03
CA VAL A 55 3.88 2.41 17.46
C VAL A 55 3.73 3.35 16.27
N GLU A 56 4.35 3.02 15.13
CA GLU A 56 4.17 3.74 13.87
C GLU A 56 2.71 3.66 13.37
N ALA A 57 2.20 2.44 13.21
CA ALA A 57 0.87 2.22 12.66
C ALA A 57 -0.24 2.81 13.55
N LYS A 58 -0.04 2.83 14.87
CA LYS A 58 -0.98 3.43 15.83
C LYS A 58 -1.34 4.88 15.51
N LYS A 59 -0.42 5.64 14.91
CA LYS A 59 -0.68 7.02 14.50
C LYS A 59 -1.83 7.07 13.49
N ALA A 60 -1.86 6.20 12.47
CA ALA A 60 -2.98 6.07 11.54
C ALA A 60 -4.22 5.46 12.23
N TRP A 61 -4.03 4.44 13.08
CA TRP A 61 -5.13 3.75 13.75
C TRP A 61 -5.93 4.62 14.71
N ASP A 62 -5.29 5.62 15.32
CA ASP A 62 -5.93 6.59 16.20
C ASP A 62 -6.87 7.54 15.44
N ARG A 63 -6.74 7.59 14.10
CA ARG A 63 -7.65 8.31 13.20
C ARG A 63 -8.75 7.41 12.62
N GLY A 64 -8.76 6.12 12.96
CA GLY A 64 -9.77 5.14 12.51
C GLY A 64 -9.28 4.15 11.46
N TYR A 65 -8.16 4.45 10.78
CA TYR A 65 -7.66 3.59 9.69
C TYR A 65 -6.85 2.42 10.23
N ARG A 66 -7.45 1.23 10.25
CA ARG A 66 -6.82 -0.04 10.69
C ARG A 66 -6.85 -1.11 9.61
N GLY A 67 -7.50 -0.78 8.48
CA GLY A 67 -7.87 -1.69 7.43
C GLY A 67 -9.36 -2.03 7.40
N ARG A 68 -9.77 -2.49 6.22
CA ARG A 68 -11.12 -2.97 5.92
C ARG A 68 -11.10 -4.50 5.74
N PRO A 69 -11.90 -5.28 6.48
CA PRO A 69 -11.91 -6.74 6.35
C PRO A 69 -12.55 -7.22 5.04
N ASP A 70 -13.33 -6.40 4.36
CA ASP A 70 -13.87 -6.63 3.00
C ASP A 70 -12.90 -6.20 1.89
N ARG A 71 -11.64 -5.92 2.24
CA ARG A 71 -10.53 -5.65 1.31
C ARG A 71 -9.38 -6.58 1.62
N THR A 72 -8.61 -6.93 0.60
CA THR A 72 -7.55 -7.92 0.72
C THR A 72 -6.19 -7.35 0.37
N LEU A 73 -5.17 -7.75 1.13
CA LEU A 73 -3.77 -7.64 0.75
C LEU A 73 -3.27 -9.03 0.35
N ALA A 74 -2.82 -9.15 -0.89
CA ALA A 74 -2.29 -10.41 -1.44
C ALA A 74 -0.81 -10.58 -1.11
N ILE A 75 -0.34 -11.82 -1.16
CA ILE A 75 1.09 -12.13 -1.03
C ILE A 75 1.48 -13.25 -1.99
N THR A 76 2.53 -13.02 -2.78
CA THR A 76 3.26 -14.05 -3.54
C THR A 76 4.57 -14.32 -2.80
N ASP A 77 4.66 -15.45 -2.10
CA ASP A 77 5.83 -15.81 -1.30
C ASP A 77 5.80 -17.33 -1.02
N SER A 78 6.47 -17.84 0.00
CA SER A 78 6.46 -19.27 0.38
C SER A 78 5.11 -19.83 0.85
N GLY A 79 4.04 -19.03 0.76
CA GLY A 79 2.70 -19.30 1.24
C GLY A 79 2.34 -18.49 2.48
N LEU A 80 1.21 -18.80 3.10
CA LEU A 80 0.82 -18.25 4.40
C LEU A 80 0.12 -19.31 5.24
N SER A 81 0.31 -19.28 6.55
CA SER A 81 -0.26 -20.27 7.47
C SER A 81 -1.39 -19.67 8.29
N ALA A 82 -2.64 -19.87 7.85
CA ALA A 82 -3.84 -19.47 8.59
C ALA A 82 -4.06 -20.20 9.93
N ARG A 83 -3.17 -21.14 10.30
CA ARG A 83 -3.14 -21.73 11.66
C ARG A 83 -2.64 -20.77 12.72
N HIS A 84 -1.82 -19.81 12.31
CA HIS A 84 -1.34 -18.80 13.24
C HIS A 84 -2.51 -17.87 13.59
N PRO A 85 -2.80 -17.60 14.88
CA PRO A 85 -3.94 -16.75 15.27
C PRO A 85 -3.93 -15.35 14.64
N ASP A 86 -2.75 -14.87 14.22
CA ASP A 86 -2.65 -13.58 13.54
C ASP A 86 -3.09 -13.58 12.07
N LEU A 87 -3.10 -14.75 11.42
CA LEU A 87 -3.36 -14.93 9.99
C LEU A 87 -4.66 -15.70 9.72
N GLY A 88 -5.15 -16.44 10.72
CA GLY A 88 -6.45 -17.10 10.70
C GLY A 88 -7.56 -16.29 11.41
N PRO A 89 -8.80 -16.80 11.41
CA PRO A 89 -9.24 -18.03 10.73
C PRO A 89 -9.21 -17.93 9.19
N TRP A 90 -9.30 -19.07 8.50
CA TRP A 90 -9.49 -19.15 7.04
C TRP A 90 -10.93 -19.50 6.71
N ASN A 91 -11.47 -18.94 5.64
CA ASN A 91 -12.85 -19.12 5.17
C ASN A 91 -13.10 -20.35 4.29
N GLY A 92 -12.11 -21.22 4.09
CA GLY A 92 -12.29 -22.43 3.26
C GLY A 92 -12.22 -22.20 1.74
N VAL A 93 -11.98 -20.97 1.26
CA VAL A 93 -11.96 -20.69 -0.18
C VAL A 93 -10.61 -20.98 -0.82
N VAL A 94 -10.62 -21.80 -1.87
CA VAL A 94 -9.46 -22.14 -2.71
C VAL A 94 -9.68 -21.66 -4.13
N ALA A 95 -8.66 -21.08 -4.72
CA ALA A 95 -8.61 -20.68 -6.12
C ALA A 95 -7.69 -21.62 -6.92
N SER A 96 -8.08 -21.90 -8.16
CA SER A 96 -7.39 -22.79 -9.09
C SER A 96 -7.68 -22.34 -10.54
N THR A 97 -7.03 -22.98 -11.51
CA THR A 97 -7.26 -22.74 -12.93
C THR A 97 -7.95 -23.96 -13.55
N ASP A 98 -9.03 -23.76 -14.31
CA ASP A 98 -9.73 -24.85 -15.01
C ASP A 98 -9.03 -25.30 -16.30
N ASP A 99 -9.54 -26.37 -16.93
CA ASP A 99 -9.00 -26.93 -18.18
C ASP A 99 -9.03 -25.92 -19.35
N ASP A 100 -9.87 -24.89 -19.26
CA ASP A 100 -10.01 -23.83 -20.27
C ASP A 100 -9.13 -22.60 -19.94
N GLY A 101 -8.35 -22.64 -18.86
CA GLY A 101 -7.45 -21.57 -18.43
C GLY A 101 -8.13 -20.46 -17.63
N ASN A 102 -9.35 -20.65 -17.12
CA ASN A 102 -10.06 -19.64 -16.33
C ASN A 102 -9.82 -19.84 -14.83
N LEU A 103 -9.80 -18.73 -14.08
CA LEU A 103 -9.84 -18.79 -12.62
C LEU A 103 -11.16 -19.41 -12.15
N VAL A 104 -11.07 -20.39 -11.27
CA VAL A 104 -12.20 -21.09 -10.66
C VAL A 104 -12.02 -21.18 -9.15
N LEU A 105 -13.13 -21.18 -8.43
CA LEU A 105 -13.15 -21.20 -6.97
C LEU A 105 -13.85 -22.46 -6.45
N ALA A 106 -13.42 -22.88 -5.27
CA ALA A 106 -14.08 -23.91 -4.49
C ALA A 106 -14.17 -23.48 -3.02
N ASP A 107 -15.32 -23.75 -2.40
CA ASP A 107 -15.46 -23.78 -0.96
C ASP A 107 -15.27 -25.24 -0.51
N VAL A 108 -14.22 -25.48 0.27
CA VAL A 108 -13.87 -26.82 0.73
C VAL A 108 -14.77 -27.33 1.85
N ASP A 109 -15.37 -26.43 2.61
CA ASP A 109 -16.20 -26.77 3.77
C ASP A 109 -17.60 -27.18 3.31
N ASP A 110 -18.12 -26.53 2.26
CA ASP A 110 -19.40 -26.89 1.61
C ASP A 110 -19.37 -28.26 0.91
N GLN A 111 -18.18 -28.76 0.57
CA GLN A 111 -17.99 -30.02 -0.12
C GLN A 111 -17.90 -31.24 0.81
N ASN A 112 -18.01 -31.06 2.13
CA ASN A 112 -17.89 -32.12 3.15
C ASN A 112 -16.69 -33.04 2.86
N VAL A 113 -15.56 -32.41 2.58
CA VAL A 113 -14.31 -33.04 2.18
C VAL A 113 -13.73 -33.75 3.40
N ASP A 114 -13.82 -35.09 3.45
CA ASP A 114 -13.19 -35.91 4.48
C ASP A 114 -11.69 -35.99 4.21
N TYR A 115 -10.92 -35.22 4.97
CA TYR A 115 -9.47 -35.27 4.93
C TYR A 115 -8.97 -36.56 5.60
N PRO A 116 -8.04 -37.33 4.99
CA PRO A 116 -7.67 -38.64 5.54
C PRO A 116 -6.91 -38.55 6.88
N ASP A 117 -6.98 -39.65 7.65
CA ASP A 117 -6.49 -39.76 9.04
C ASP A 117 -5.03 -39.26 9.19
N PRO A 118 -4.81 -38.27 10.06
CA PRO A 118 -3.50 -37.63 10.23
C PRO A 118 -2.42 -38.48 10.87
N ASP A 119 -2.82 -39.49 11.64
CA ASP A 119 -1.90 -40.43 12.28
C ASP A 119 -1.53 -41.60 11.33
N ALA A 120 -2.03 -41.58 10.08
CA ALA A 120 -1.67 -42.55 9.08
C ALA A 120 -0.21 -42.35 8.65
N ALA A 121 0.68 -43.27 9.04
CA ALA A 121 2.10 -43.20 8.72
C ALA A 121 2.36 -43.04 7.20
N VAL A 122 2.92 -41.89 6.81
CA VAL A 122 3.47 -41.69 5.46
C VAL A 122 4.76 -42.50 5.35
N THR A 123 4.77 -43.46 4.41
CA THR A 123 5.94 -44.28 4.12
C THR A 123 6.55 -43.83 2.81
N VAL A 124 7.78 -43.32 2.85
CA VAL A 124 8.56 -43.01 1.65
C VAL A 124 9.56 -44.13 1.41
N THR A 125 9.41 -44.82 0.27
CA THR A 125 10.30 -45.88 -0.18
C THR A 125 11.04 -45.42 -1.42
N GLU A 126 12.37 -45.31 -1.36
CA GLU A 126 13.19 -45.03 -2.54
C GLU A 126 13.15 -46.21 -3.52
N LEU A 127 12.77 -45.93 -4.77
CA LEU A 127 12.68 -46.91 -5.86
C LEU A 127 13.91 -46.89 -6.75
N ALA A 128 14.49 -45.72 -7.01
CA ALA A 128 15.69 -45.56 -7.82
C ALA A 128 16.45 -44.27 -7.47
N THR A 129 17.77 -44.30 -7.59
CA THR A 129 18.62 -43.11 -7.52
C THR A 129 19.05 -42.69 -8.93
N LEU A 130 19.13 -41.39 -9.16
CA LEU A 130 19.62 -40.75 -10.36
C LEU A 130 20.86 -39.94 -9.98
N GLU A 131 21.91 -40.00 -10.78
CA GLU A 131 23.10 -39.19 -10.56
C GLU A 131 23.46 -38.49 -11.86
N GLY A 132 23.92 -37.25 -11.74
CA GLY A 132 24.42 -36.45 -12.85
C GLY A 132 25.64 -35.67 -12.40
N SER A 133 26.56 -35.43 -13.32
CA SER A 133 27.60 -34.43 -13.09
C SER A 133 28.06 -33.89 -14.42
N GLY A 134 28.50 -32.65 -14.44
CA GLY A 134 28.88 -32.00 -15.67
C GLY A 134 29.67 -30.74 -15.41
N SER A 135 30.04 -30.09 -16.50
CA SER A 135 30.59 -28.75 -16.46
C SER A 135 29.72 -27.86 -17.33
N VAL A 136 29.19 -26.81 -16.74
CA VAL A 136 28.58 -25.71 -17.47
C VAL A 136 29.67 -24.69 -17.78
N GLY A 137 29.74 -24.24 -19.03
CA GLY A 137 30.74 -23.26 -19.47
C GLY A 137 30.30 -21.83 -19.15
N PRO A 138 31.19 -20.82 -19.25
CA PRO A 138 30.71 -19.44 -19.32
C PRO A 138 29.76 -19.34 -20.50
N GLY A 139 28.51 -18.92 -20.28
CA GLY A 139 27.63 -18.53 -21.37
C GLY A 139 28.36 -17.54 -22.28
N ALA A 140 28.06 -17.55 -23.58
CA ALA A 140 28.58 -16.53 -24.48
C ALA A 140 28.03 -15.17 -24.02
N ALA A 141 28.81 -14.43 -23.25
CA ALA A 141 28.49 -13.12 -22.67
C ALA A 141 28.27 -12.00 -23.72
N ASP A 142 28.02 -12.35 -24.98
CA ASP A 142 27.81 -11.43 -26.10
C ASP A 142 26.38 -11.49 -26.68
N ALA A 143 25.42 -12.27 -26.13
CA ALA A 143 24.11 -12.40 -26.78
C ALA A 143 22.86 -12.73 -25.93
N GLY A 144 22.91 -12.76 -24.60
CA GLY A 144 21.71 -13.07 -23.81
C GLY A 144 21.16 -14.50 -24.03
N GLN A 145 22.02 -15.48 -24.28
CA GLN A 145 21.61 -16.88 -24.40
C GLN A 145 21.66 -17.59 -23.04
N VAL A 146 20.48 -17.95 -22.50
CA VAL A 146 20.35 -19.03 -21.51
C VAL A 146 20.72 -20.36 -22.15
N SER A 147 21.52 -21.16 -21.44
CA SER A 147 21.82 -22.53 -21.85
C SER A 147 21.12 -23.49 -20.90
N ARG A 148 20.18 -24.26 -21.45
CA ARG A 148 19.53 -25.38 -20.76
C ARG A 148 20.25 -26.66 -21.12
N ASP A 149 20.97 -27.22 -20.16
CA ASP A 149 21.61 -28.51 -20.31
C ASP A 149 20.77 -29.58 -19.62
N VAL A 150 20.44 -30.63 -20.35
CA VAL A 150 19.74 -31.78 -19.77
C VAL A 150 20.73 -32.59 -18.95
N ILE A 151 20.50 -32.66 -17.64
CA ILE A 151 21.32 -33.44 -16.70
C ILE A 151 21.04 -34.94 -16.93
N VAL A 152 19.77 -35.33 -16.84
CA VAL A 152 19.34 -36.72 -17.04
C VAL A 152 17.90 -36.74 -17.56
N THR A 153 17.63 -37.63 -18.51
CA THR A 153 16.28 -37.96 -18.96
C THR A 153 15.95 -39.37 -18.52
N PHE A 154 14.78 -39.58 -17.95
CA PHE A 154 14.37 -40.85 -17.37
C PHE A 154 12.86 -41.04 -17.47
N THR A 155 12.42 -42.28 -17.32
CA THR A 155 11.01 -42.62 -17.15
C THR A 155 10.91 -43.28 -15.77
N PRO A 156 10.20 -42.69 -14.81
CA PRO A 156 9.95 -43.32 -13.52
C PRO A 156 9.31 -44.69 -13.77
N ALA A 157 10.00 -45.74 -13.34
CA ALA A 157 9.57 -47.11 -13.50
C ALA A 157 9.37 -47.75 -12.13
N THR A 158 8.49 -48.74 -12.05
CA THR A 158 8.36 -49.60 -10.87
C THR A 158 9.67 -50.34 -10.61
N ARG A 159 9.95 -50.64 -9.34
CA ARG A 159 11.19 -51.33 -8.92
C ARG A 159 11.28 -52.72 -9.57
N ALA A 160 12.00 -52.85 -10.69
CA ALA A 160 12.35 -54.12 -11.28
C ALA A 160 13.71 -54.61 -10.74
N ASP A 161 13.67 -55.50 -9.75
CA ASP A 161 14.74 -56.43 -9.35
C ASP A 161 16.14 -55.86 -9.01
N GLN A 162 16.39 -55.59 -7.72
CA GLN A 162 17.66 -55.99 -7.05
C GLN A 162 17.40 -56.35 -5.57
N GLU A 163 17.55 -57.64 -5.28
CA GLU A 163 17.76 -58.31 -3.97
C GLU A 163 17.01 -57.76 -2.74
N ALA A 164 15.67 -57.76 -2.75
CA ALA A 164 14.86 -57.73 -1.52
C ALA A 164 13.43 -58.25 -1.79
N ALA A 165 13.30 -59.45 -2.32
CA ALA A 165 12.01 -60.14 -2.46
C ALA A 165 11.66 -60.88 -1.16
N GLU A 166 11.28 -60.14 -0.12
CA GLU A 166 10.47 -60.65 0.99
C GLU A 166 9.40 -59.61 1.36
N GLU A 167 8.54 -59.24 0.40
CA GLU A 167 7.10 -58.94 0.51
C GLU A 167 6.58 -58.29 -0.80
N ASP A 168 5.58 -58.91 -1.44
CA ASP A 168 4.95 -58.50 -2.72
C ASP A 168 4.34 -57.08 -2.64
N GLN A 169 5.04 -56.03 -3.09
CA GLN A 169 4.39 -54.78 -3.52
C GLN A 169 5.11 -54.21 -4.76
N ASP A 170 4.41 -54.22 -5.90
CA ASP A 170 4.75 -53.41 -7.08
C ASP A 170 4.52 -51.94 -6.71
N LEU A 171 5.54 -51.29 -6.13
CA LEU A 171 5.46 -49.89 -5.73
C LEU A 171 5.60 -49.00 -6.97
N GLU A 172 4.52 -48.26 -7.29
CA GLU A 172 4.50 -47.26 -8.35
C GLU A 172 5.28 -46.00 -7.93
N PRO A 173 6.07 -45.38 -8.82
CA PRO A 173 6.72 -44.11 -8.51
C PRO A 173 5.65 -43.02 -8.28
N THR A 174 5.68 -42.35 -7.13
CA THR A 174 4.74 -41.27 -6.77
C THR A 174 5.42 -39.97 -6.37
N GLN A 175 6.75 -39.96 -6.21
CA GLN A 175 7.54 -38.76 -5.90
C GLN A 175 8.90 -38.78 -6.62
N LEU A 176 9.35 -37.62 -7.08
CA LEU A 176 10.69 -37.33 -7.58
C LEU A 176 11.34 -36.31 -6.66
N GLU A 177 12.57 -36.60 -6.30
CA GLU A 177 13.43 -35.69 -5.57
C GLU A 177 14.70 -35.44 -6.39
N GLY A 178 15.20 -34.22 -6.40
CA GLY A 178 16.43 -33.86 -7.11
C GLY A 178 17.18 -32.79 -6.37
N THR A 179 18.50 -32.95 -6.24
CA THR A 179 19.41 -32.01 -5.60
C THR A 179 20.58 -31.74 -6.54
N LEU A 180 20.85 -30.47 -6.87
CA LEU A 180 21.89 -30.03 -7.79
C LEU A 180 22.84 -29.04 -7.12
N THR A 181 24.12 -29.40 -6.99
CA THR A 181 25.18 -28.54 -6.43
C THR A 181 26.19 -28.14 -7.51
N TRP A 182 26.94 -27.05 -7.37
CA TRP A 182 27.99 -26.68 -8.34
C TRP A 182 29.17 -25.88 -7.77
N THR A 183 30.33 -25.94 -8.42
CA THR A 183 31.57 -25.27 -8.01
C THR A 183 32.23 -24.54 -9.19
N PRO A 184 32.57 -23.24 -9.08
CA PRO A 184 32.40 -22.37 -7.90
C PRO A 184 30.93 -21.95 -7.70
N GLN A 185 30.50 -21.83 -6.43
CA GLN A 185 29.13 -21.50 -5.99
C GLN A 185 28.69 -20.06 -6.31
N ARG A 186 29.37 -19.36 -7.22
CA ARG A 186 29.06 -17.98 -7.63
C ARG A 186 28.17 -17.91 -8.87
N GLN A 187 27.67 -19.05 -9.36
CA GLN A 187 26.78 -19.12 -10.53
C GLN A 187 25.36 -19.27 -10.03
N ASP A 188 24.41 -18.65 -10.71
CA ASP A 188 22.98 -18.77 -10.43
C ASP A 188 22.43 -19.83 -11.40
N ASN A 189 22.57 -21.10 -11.05
CA ASN A 189 22.08 -22.19 -11.89
C ASN A 189 20.74 -22.64 -11.33
N GLU A 190 19.72 -22.75 -12.17
CA GLU A 190 18.42 -23.24 -11.73
C GLU A 190 18.29 -24.72 -12.06
N LEU A 191 17.68 -25.47 -11.13
CA LEU A 191 17.28 -26.85 -11.40
C LEU A 191 15.83 -26.82 -11.89
N PHE A 192 15.56 -27.54 -12.96
CA PHE A 192 14.20 -27.78 -13.45
C PHE A 192 13.92 -29.26 -13.51
N LEU A 193 12.72 -29.64 -13.11
CA LEU A 193 12.10 -30.90 -13.46
C LEU A 193 11.10 -30.64 -14.59
N GLU A 194 11.34 -31.24 -15.75
CA GLU A 194 10.45 -31.12 -16.91
C GLU A 194 9.81 -32.47 -17.26
N LYS A 195 8.56 -32.44 -17.71
CA LYS A 195 7.80 -33.62 -18.19
C LYS A 195 7.54 -33.48 -19.68
N LYS A 196 7.54 -34.61 -20.38
CA LYS A 196 7.22 -34.66 -21.79
C LYS A 196 5.70 -34.76 -22.00
N VAL A 197 5.11 -33.75 -22.63
CA VAL A 197 3.68 -33.66 -22.96
C VAL A 197 3.55 -33.38 -24.46
N ASP A 198 2.75 -34.18 -25.17
CA ASP A 198 2.50 -34.08 -26.62
C ASP A 198 3.70 -33.92 -27.58
N GLY A 199 4.90 -34.27 -27.10
CA GLY A 199 6.14 -34.22 -27.87
C GLY A 199 7.10 -33.12 -27.42
N ASP A 200 6.60 -32.12 -26.70
CA ASP A 200 7.33 -31.01 -26.13
C ASP A 200 7.61 -31.24 -24.63
N TRP A 201 8.48 -30.40 -24.06
CA TRP A 201 8.87 -30.47 -22.66
C TRP A 201 8.30 -29.29 -21.91
N GLU A 202 7.56 -29.58 -20.85
CA GLU A 202 6.94 -28.59 -19.97
C GLU A 202 7.62 -28.64 -18.60
N VAL A 203 7.85 -27.48 -17.99
CA VAL A 203 8.38 -27.39 -16.62
C VAL A 203 7.29 -27.83 -15.66
N VAL A 204 7.59 -28.83 -14.82
CA VAL A 204 6.69 -29.33 -13.77
C VAL A 204 7.08 -28.75 -12.42
N ARG A 205 8.36 -28.45 -12.23
CA ARG A 205 8.85 -27.82 -11.00
C ARG A 205 10.19 -27.13 -11.27
N SER A 206 10.39 -25.99 -10.63
CA SER A 206 11.66 -25.27 -10.60
C SER A 206 12.19 -25.22 -9.16
N GLY A 207 13.50 -25.35 -9.03
CA GLY A 207 14.23 -25.07 -7.82
C GLY A 207 14.89 -23.72 -8.04
N THR A 208 14.48 -22.72 -7.26
CA THR A 208 15.19 -21.43 -7.18
C THR A 208 15.58 -21.14 -5.72
N ASP A 209 15.86 -22.20 -4.97
CA ASP A 209 16.37 -22.18 -3.60
C ASP A 209 17.89 -21.94 -3.61
N PHE A 210 18.34 -21.04 -4.48
CA PHE A 210 19.76 -20.79 -4.66
C PHE A 210 20.27 -19.98 -3.49
N ASN A 211 20.86 -20.69 -2.52
CA ASN A 211 21.78 -20.10 -1.57
C ASN A 211 23.23 -20.28 -2.09
N PRO A 212 23.87 -19.24 -2.67
CA PRO A 212 25.24 -19.29 -3.18
C PRO A 212 26.33 -19.68 -2.17
N LEU A 213 25.99 -19.86 -0.89
CA LEU A 213 26.94 -20.04 0.19
C LEU A 213 26.73 -21.30 1.04
N SER A 214 25.60 -22.01 0.93
CA SER A 214 25.37 -23.25 1.69
C SER A 214 26.14 -24.44 1.12
N GLY A 215 26.51 -24.37 -0.17
CA GLY A 215 26.99 -25.54 -0.92
C GLY A 215 25.93 -26.63 -1.10
N ALA A 216 24.71 -26.40 -0.61
CA ALA A 216 23.62 -27.39 -0.59
C ALA A 216 23.00 -27.60 -1.97
N GLY A 217 23.19 -26.64 -2.87
CA GLY A 217 22.62 -26.71 -4.22
C GLY A 217 21.11 -26.47 -4.25
N GLU A 218 20.52 -26.57 -5.43
CA GLU A 218 19.08 -26.52 -5.65
C GLU A 218 18.42 -27.85 -5.28
N ARG A 219 17.27 -27.84 -4.62
CA ARG A 219 16.50 -29.06 -4.31
C ARG A 219 15.05 -28.97 -4.78
N ILE A 220 14.56 -30.01 -5.44
CA ILE A 220 13.18 -30.13 -5.93
C ILE A 220 12.51 -31.38 -5.36
N VAL A 221 11.37 -31.13 -4.71
CA VAL A 221 10.31 -31.96 -4.10
C VAL A 221 9.09 -32.44 -4.90
N ALA A 222 9.13 -33.03 -6.10
CA ALA A 222 7.89 -33.26 -6.87
C ALA A 222 7.09 -34.53 -6.47
N ASN A 223 5.87 -34.42 -5.92
CA ASN A 223 4.96 -35.57 -5.78
C ASN A 223 3.94 -35.63 -6.93
N GLY A 224 3.10 -36.67 -6.97
CA GLY A 224 2.02 -36.81 -7.96
C GLY A 224 2.51 -37.14 -9.37
N ILE A 225 3.66 -37.79 -9.49
CA ILE A 225 4.27 -38.08 -10.80
C ILE A 225 3.53 -39.19 -11.55
N GLU A 226 3.48 -39.06 -12.88
CA GLU A 226 2.86 -40.05 -13.74
C GLU A 226 3.81 -41.20 -14.03
N ALA A 227 3.48 -42.39 -13.53
CA ALA A 227 4.20 -43.61 -13.87
C ALA A 227 4.19 -43.83 -15.40
N GLY A 228 5.37 -44.03 -15.98
CA GLY A 228 5.54 -44.21 -17.43
C GLY A 228 5.63 -42.92 -18.26
N ALA A 229 5.37 -41.73 -17.69
CA ALA A 229 5.68 -40.46 -18.35
C ALA A 229 7.20 -40.23 -18.41
N MET A 230 7.67 -39.46 -19.39
CA MET A 230 9.09 -39.16 -19.53
C MET A 230 9.40 -37.84 -18.84
N TYR A 231 10.38 -37.85 -17.94
CA TYR A 231 10.85 -36.69 -17.21
C TYR A 231 12.32 -36.40 -17.55
N ARG A 232 12.73 -35.16 -17.34
CA ARG A 232 14.14 -34.79 -17.37
C ARG A 232 14.47 -33.76 -16.30
N TRP A 233 15.64 -33.91 -15.72
CA TRP A 233 16.27 -32.87 -14.90
C TRP A 233 17.10 -31.99 -15.82
N VAL A 234 16.90 -30.68 -15.75
CA VAL A 234 17.58 -29.68 -16.56
C VAL A 234 18.26 -28.70 -15.63
N ILE A 235 19.49 -28.34 -15.96
CA ILE A 235 20.16 -27.20 -15.36
C ILE A 235 20.06 -26.05 -16.35
N GLU A 236 19.48 -24.93 -15.92
CA GLU A 236 19.57 -23.68 -16.64
C GLU A 236 20.69 -22.85 -16.04
N THR A 237 21.57 -22.33 -16.90
CA THR A 237 22.76 -21.63 -16.44
C THR A 237 22.61 -20.14 -16.66
N TYR A 238 22.63 -19.38 -15.57
CA TYR A 238 22.80 -17.95 -15.61
C TYR A 238 24.27 -17.63 -15.24
N VAL A 239 24.99 -16.98 -16.16
CA VAL A 239 26.22 -16.17 -15.95
C VAL A 239 27.62 -16.79 -16.26
N ASN A 240 28.65 -15.95 -16.10
CA ASN A 240 29.81 -15.67 -16.97
C ASN A 240 31.09 -16.50 -16.72
N ALA A 241 31.01 -17.62 -16.00
CA ALA A 241 32.17 -18.45 -15.68
C ALA A 241 31.85 -19.95 -15.71
N SER A 242 32.83 -20.78 -16.09
CA SER A 242 32.61 -22.23 -16.06
C SER A 242 32.45 -22.75 -14.62
N ALA A 243 31.41 -23.54 -14.36
CA ALA A 243 31.21 -24.28 -13.12
C ALA A 243 31.06 -25.78 -13.38
N SER A 244 31.49 -26.60 -12.43
CA SER A 244 31.21 -28.04 -12.43
C SER A 244 30.03 -28.31 -11.52
N TYR A 245 29.03 -29.07 -11.95
CA TYR A 245 27.86 -29.42 -11.14
C TYR A 245 27.83 -30.91 -10.80
N GLU A 246 27.21 -31.24 -9.66
CA GLU A 246 26.85 -32.58 -9.21
C GLU A 246 25.36 -32.62 -8.89
N PHE A 247 24.65 -33.59 -9.44
CA PHE A 247 23.22 -33.82 -9.28
C PHE A 247 22.98 -35.19 -8.65
N THR A 248 22.11 -35.25 -7.65
CA THR A 248 21.57 -36.48 -7.08
C THR A 248 20.05 -36.38 -7.09
N GLY A 249 19.36 -37.32 -7.73
CA GLY A 249 17.91 -37.43 -7.67
C GLY A 249 17.46 -38.78 -7.16
N ALA A 250 16.21 -38.86 -6.70
CA ALA A 250 15.57 -40.08 -6.26
C ALA A 250 14.17 -40.18 -6.89
N VAL A 251 13.80 -41.39 -7.30
CA VAL A 251 12.44 -41.78 -7.64
C VAL A 251 11.92 -42.54 -6.45
N ASN A 252 10.87 -42.03 -5.82
CA ASN A 252 10.31 -42.54 -4.58
C ASN A 252 8.87 -43.02 -4.80
N ASN A 253 8.48 -44.06 -4.06
CA ASN A 253 7.09 -44.39 -3.78
C ASN A 253 6.76 -43.85 -2.39
N ARG A 254 6.01 -42.76 -2.37
CA ARG A 254 5.32 -42.24 -1.21
C ARG A 254 3.94 -42.90 -1.12
N GLN A 255 3.74 -43.72 -0.10
CA GLN A 255 2.44 -44.31 0.29
C GLN A 255 1.91 -43.60 1.52
N GLY A 256 0.65 -43.17 1.47
CA GLY A 256 0.01 -42.36 2.50
C GLY A 256 -1.12 -41.51 1.92
N VAL A 257 -1.71 -40.67 2.76
CA VAL A 257 -2.87 -39.81 2.49
C VAL A 257 -2.75 -39.05 1.15
N GLN A 258 -3.54 -39.44 0.15
CA GLN A 258 -3.81 -38.59 -1.02
C GLN A 258 -4.81 -37.52 -0.60
N GLN A 259 -4.56 -36.26 -0.95
CA GLN A 259 -5.52 -35.20 -0.70
C GLN A 259 -6.84 -35.50 -1.44
N PRO A 260 -7.99 -35.28 -0.80
CA PRO A 260 -9.29 -35.51 -1.43
C PRO A 260 -9.47 -34.60 -2.63
N ASP A 261 -10.13 -35.08 -3.69
CA ASP A 261 -10.47 -34.27 -4.86
C ASP A 261 -11.48 -33.18 -4.47
N ILE A 262 -11.20 -31.93 -4.86
CA ILE A 262 -12.04 -30.75 -4.62
C ILE A 262 -12.67 -30.41 -5.97
N GLU A 263 -13.98 -30.24 -5.99
CA GLU A 263 -14.72 -29.83 -7.18
C GLU A 263 -14.68 -28.30 -7.31
N PHE A 264 -14.19 -27.79 -8.43
CA PHE A 264 -14.12 -26.35 -8.69
C PHE A 264 -15.32 -25.85 -9.51
N GLY A 265 -15.83 -24.66 -9.15
CA GLY A 265 -16.88 -23.94 -9.86
C GLY A 265 -16.40 -22.60 -10.41
N SER A 266 -17.20 -21.96 -11.25
CA SER A 266 -16.92 -20.59 -11.74
C SER A 266 -16.74 -19.61 -10.58
N THR A 267 -15.98 -18.53 -10.74
CA THR A 267 -15.76 -17.51 -9.68
C THR A 267 -17.02 -17.00 -8.98
N GLY A 268 -18.15 -16.87 -9.69
CA GLY A 268 -19.43 -16.45 -9.09
C GLY A 268 -20.15 -17.50 -8.23
N SER A 269 -19.59 -18.69 -8.01
CA SER A 269 -20.22 -19.73 -7.18
C SER A 269 -19.86 -19.65 -5.70
N VAL A 270 -18.85 -18.87 -5.34
CA VAL A 270 -18.35 -18.73 -3.95
C VAL A 270 -18.10 -17.26 -3.68
N ASP A 271 -18.59 -16.75 -2.56
CA ASP A 271 -18.29 -15.39 -2.08
C ASP A 271 -17.25 -15.47 -0.94
N PRO A 272 -16.00 -15.02 -1.16
CA PRO A 272 -14.95 -15.05 -0.14
C PRO A 272 -15.27 -14.27 1.14
N PHE A 273 -16.24 -13.35 1.09
CA PHE A 273 -16.58 -12.44 2.18
C PHE A 273 -17.93 -12.76 2.84
N GLU A 274 -18.59 -13.87 2.51
CA GLU A 274 -19.91 -14.22 3.04
C GLU A 274 -19.97 -14.22 4.58
N GLU A 275 -18.88 -14.64 5.25
CA GLU A 275 -18.78 -14.69 6.71
C GLU A 275 -18.32 -13.37 7.37
N ILE A 276 -18.06 -12.31 6.58
CA ILE A 276 -17.56 -11.03 7.06
C ILE A 276 -18.70 -10.01 7.10
N ASP A 277 -19.27 -9.80 8.31
CA ASP A 277 -20.24 -8.75 8.58
C ASP A 277 -19.53 -7.41 8.86
N TYR A 278 -19.35 -6.61 7.81
CA TYR A 278 -18.66 -5.32 7.86
C TYR A 278 -19.36 -4.27 7.01
N GLU A 279 -19.53 -3.08 7.60
CA GLU A 279 -19.98 -1.88 6.89
C GLU A 279 -18.86 -0.82 6.91
N PRO A 280 -18.68 -0.06 5.82
CA PRO A 280 -17.69 1.03 5.77
C PRO A 280 -17.82 1.98 6.98
N GLY A 281 -16.68 2.37 7.57
CA GLY A 281 -16.65 3.17 8.78
C GLY A 281 -16.93 2.42 10.11
N GLN A 282 -17.19 1.11 10.08
CA GLN A 282 -17.26 0.30 11.29
C GLN A 282 -15.87 0.17 11.93
N GLU A 283 -15.71 0.67 13.15
CA GLU A 283 -14.38 0.73 13.78
C GLU A 283 -13.87 -0.64 14.28
N ALA A 284 -14.76 -1.57 14.62
CA ALA A 284 -14.42 -2.84 15.27
C ALA A 284 -14.77 -4.04 14.40
N VAL A 285 -13.81 -4.92 14.17
CA VAL A 285 -14.04 -6.19 13.46
C VAL A 285 -14.23 -7.32 14.49
N ASP A 286 -15.06 -8.31 14.16
CA ASP A 286 -15.17 -9.53 14.95
C ASP A 286 -13.82 -10.29 14.91
N PRO A 287 -13.18 -10.57 16.06
CA PRO A 287 -11.95 -11.35 16.14
C PRO A 287 -12.08 -12.74 15.52
N ALA A 288 -13.30 -13.30 15.45
CA ALA A 288 -13.59 -14.58 14.84
C ALA A 288 -13.86 -14.51 13.33
N ALA A 289 -14.08 -13.32 12.75
CA ALA A 289 -14.26 -13.18 11.31
C ALA A 289 -13.00 -13.66 10.57
N PRO A 290 -13.14 -14.33 9.41
CA PRO A 290 -11.99 -14.80 8.64
C PRO A 290 -10.96 -13.70 8.41
N LYS A 291 -9.69 -14.10 8.46
CA LYS A 291 -8.53 -13.26 8.17
C LYS A 291 -7.90 -13.65 6.85
N THR A 292 -7.79 -14.95 6.59
CA THR A 292 -7.43 -15.46 5.27
C THR A 292 -8.72 -15.75 4.51
N VAL A 293 -8.90 -15.11 3.35
CA VAL A 293 -10.12 -15.22 2.53
C VAL A 293 -9.90 -15.98 1.22
N GLY A 294 -8.68 -16.40 0.94
CA GLY A 294 -8.37 -17.19 -0.25
C GLY A 294 -7.00 -17.85 -0.21
N TRP A 295 -6.88 -18.93 -0.98
CA TRP A 295 -5.65 -19.70 -1.15
C TRP A 295 -5.46 -20.12 -2.60
N TYR A 296 -4.33 -19.76 -3.20
CA TYR A 296 -3.94 -20.16 -4.55
C TYR A 296 -2.61 -20.89 -4.48
N ASN A 297 -2.57 -22.13 -4.96
CA ASN A 297 -1.40 -23.01 -4.86
C ASN A 297 -1.27 -23.91 -6.09
N GLU A 298 -1.24 -23.31 -7.28
CA GLU A 298 -0.98 -24.06 -8.51
C GLU A 298 0.50 -24.38 -8.69
N ALA A 299 1.39 -23.45 -8.33
CA ALA A 299 2.84 -23.62 -8.44
C ALA A 299 3.35 -24.79 -7.56
N LYS A 300 2.71 -25.02 -6.40
CA LYS A 300 3.04 -26.12 -5.46
C LYS A 300 4.53 -26.16 -5.13
N ARG A 301 5.15 -24.99 -5.03
CA ARG A 301 6.60 -24.84 -4.99
C ARG A 301 7.18 -25.37 -3.69
N TYR A 302 6.64 -24.91 -2.57
CA TYR A 302 7.00 -25.23 -1.19
C TYR A 302 6.03 -26.24 -0.55
N THR A 303 4.77 -26.31 -1.00
CA THR A 303 3.77 -27.24 -0.45
C THR A 303 2.71 -27.67 -1.46
N GLU A 304 2.18 -28.88 -1.31
CA GLU A 304 1.04 -29.38 -2.11
C GLU A 304 -0.30 -29.23 -1.38
N ALA A 305 -0.30 -28.52 -0.25
CA ALA A 305 -1.49 -28.35 0.57
C ALA A 305 -2.57 -27.55 -0.17
N ARG A 306 -3.79 -28.07 -0.20
CA ARG A 306 -4.99 -27.34 -0.65
C ARG A 306 -5.58 -26.40 0.42
N ARG A 307 -4.94 -26.30 1.57
CA ARG A 307 -5.25 -25.34 2.63
C ARG A 307 -4.06 -24.38 2.80
N PRO A 308 -4.28 -23.12 3.25
CA PRO A 308 -3.20 -22.18 3.50
C PRO A 308 -2.13 -22.78 4.40
N ARG A 309 -0.96 -22.99 3.79
CA ARG A 309 0.23 -23.53 4.42
C ARG A 309 1.43 -22.79 3.89
N ASP A 310 2.38 -22.57 4.77
CA ASP A 310 3.64 -21.96 4.43
C ASP A 310 4.74 -22.98 4.70
N GLY A 311 5.34 -23.49 3.62
CA GLY A 311 6.36 -24.54 3.70
C GLY A 311 7.67 -24.09 4.36
N ASP A 312 7.94 -22.79 4.32
CA ASP A 312 9.21 -22.17 4.73
C ASP A 312 9.08 -21.28 5.97
N GLY A 313 7.89 -20.71 6.18
CA GLY A 313 7.59 -19.75 7.26
C GLY A 313 7.87 -18.29 6.90
N HIS A 314 8.50 -18.02 5.77
CA HIS A 314 8.83 -16.66 5.33
C HIS A 314 7.58 -15.85 4.96
N GLY A 315 6.70 -16.38 4.11
CA GLY A 315 5.49 -15.68 3.69
C GLY A 315 4.51 -15.40 4.85
N SER A 316 4.40 -16.29 5.84
CA SER A 316 3.62 -16.07 7.06
C SER A 316 4.21 -14.95 7.91
N HIS A 317 5.53 -14.85 7.99
CA HIS A 317 6.19 -13.75 8.67
C HIS A 317 5.92 -12.41 7.96
N CYS A 318 6.04 -12.38 6.63
CA CYS A 318 5.72 -11.22 5.81
C CYS A 318 4.25 -10.79 5.95
N ALA A 319 3.31 -11.75 5.86
CA ALA A 319 1.88 -11.51 6.06
C ALA A 319 1.58 -10.98 7.48
N GLY A 320 2.29 -11.49 8.50
CA GLY A 320 2.20 -11.01 9.87
C GLY A 320 2.61 -9.54 10.02
N ILE A 321 3.70 -9.11 9.37
CA ILE A 321 4.12 -7.69 9.35
C ILE A 321 3.08 -6.83 8.63
N MET A 322 2.58 -7.30 7.49
CA MET A 322 1.66 -6.55 6.64
C MET A 322 0.31 -6.33 7.31
N SER A 323 -0.34 -7.39 7.77
CA SER A 323 -1.71 -7.34 8.26
C SER A 323 -1.99 -8.22 9.47
N GLY A 324 -1.00 -8.84 10.13
CA GLY A 324 -1.24 -9.71 11.28
C GLY A 324 -2.14 -9.08 12.34
N THR A 325 -3.13 -9.82 12.84
CA THR A 325 -4.14 -9.27 13.78
C THR A 325 -3.56 -8.98 15.17
N GLY A 326 -2.41 -9.58 15.52
CA GLY A 326 -1.76 -9.51 16.82
C GLY A 326 -2.52 -10.26 17.92
N GLN A 327 -3.43 -11.16 17.58
CA GLN A 327 -4.18 -11.97 18.54
C GLN A 327 -3.27 -12.91 19.35
N ALA A 328 -2.21 -13.45 18.76
CA ALA A 328 -1.28 -14.35 19.44
C ALA A 328 -0.37 -13.64 20.45
N SER A 329 -0.25 -12.31 20.38
CA SER A 329 0.61 -11.49 21.24
C SER A 329 -0.15 -10.56 22.19
N VAL A 330 -1.42 -10.86 22.46
CA VAL A 330 -2.23 -10.06 23.40
C VAL A 330 -1.69 -10.22 24.83
N ILE A 331 -1.32 -9.10 25.44
CA ILE A 331 -0.71 -9.08 26.78
C ILE A 331 -1.74 -9.51 27.84
N ASP A 332 -1.36 -10.48 28.68
CA ASP A 332 -2.12 -10.78 29.91
C ASP A 332 -1.67 -9.86 31.04
N TYR A 333 -2.40 -8.76 31.25
CA TYR A 333 -2.13 -7.82 32.33
C TYR A 333 -2.27 -8.40 33.73
N ARG A 334 -2.97 -9.53 33.90
CA ARG A 334 -3.08 -10.20 35.20
C ARG A 334 -1.76 -10.89 35.58
N ASN A 335 -0.94 -11.21 34.58
CA ASN A 335 0.33 -11.89 34.73
C ASN A 335 1.53 -11.05 34.22
N THR A 336 1.34 -9.75 34.00
CA THR A 336 2.39 -8.85 33.51
C THR A 336 2.84 -7.89 34.60
N THR A 337 4.15 -7.75 34.75
CA THR A 337 4.79 -6.77 35.63
C THR A 337 5.56 -5.74 34.80
N TYR A 338 5.53 -4.48 35.23
CA TYR A 338 6.31 -3.37 34.67
C TYR A 338 7.24 -2.78 35.73
N GLU A 339 8.50 -2.54 35.37
CA GLU A 339 9.51 -1.93 36.22
C GLU A 339 10.32 -0.87 35.46
N GLU A 340 10.84 0.13 36.20
CA GLU A 340 11.78 1.15 35.71
C GLU A 340 13.13 1.07 36.46
N PRO A 341 13.96 0.04 36.22
CA PRO A 341 15.17 -0.17 37.03
C PRO A 341 16.15 1.01 36.95
N ARG A 342 16.23 1.70 35.81
CA ARG A 342 17.13 2.83 35.52
C ARG A 342 18.57 2.58 36.00
N THR A 343 19.06 1.37 35.75
CA THR A 343 20.32 0.86 36.31
C THR A 343 21.34 0.60 35.22
N VAL A 344 22.62 0.72 35.60
CA VAL A 344 23.74 0.23 34.78
C VAL A 344 23.99 -1.22 35.17
N VAL A 345 24.08 -2.11 34.19
CA VAL A 345 24.44 -3.52 34.36
C VAL A 345 25.90 -3.66 33.96
N LEU A 346 26.77 -4.04 34.91
CA LEU A 346 28.19 -4.22 34.61
C LEU A 346 28.41 -5.51 33.81
N PRO A 347 29.50 -5.62 33.03
CA PRO A 347 29.76 -6.78 32.16
C PRO A 347 29.53 -8.17 32.77
N THR A 348 29.91 -8.36 34.03
CA THR A 348 29.79 -9.65 34.73
C THR A 348 28.51 -9.78 35.57
N GLU A 349 27.58 -8.83 35.44
CA GLU A 349 26.34 -8.75 36.20
C GLU A 349 25.14 -9.00 35.29
N PHE A 350 24.03 -9.39 35.92
CA PHE A 350 22.74 -9.55 35.27
C PHE A 350 21.62 -9.26 36.27
N LEU A 351 20.44 -8.96 35.72
CA LEU A 351 19.18 -8.86 36.42
C LEU A 351 18.32 -10.06 36.04
N GLU A 352 17.64 -10.66 37.01
CA GLU A 352 16.75 -11.80 36.79
C GLU A 352 15.36 -11.49 37.34
N TYR A 353 14.34 -11.89 36.57
CA TYR A 353 12.92 -11.74 36.87
C TYR A 353 12.23 -13.07 36.64
N ASP A 354 11.52 -13.59 37.63
CA ASP A 354 10.78 -14.85 37.49
C ASP A 354 9.33 -14.56 37.09
N VAL A 355 8.81 -15.38 36.18
CA VAL A 355 7.43 -15.31 35.68
C VAL A 355 6.82 -16.71 35.67
N GLU A 356 5.58 -16.84 36.16
CA GLU A 356 4.82 -18.09 36.12
C GLU A 356 4.00 -18.12 34.83
N VAL A 357 4.16 -19.17 34.01
CA VAL A 357 3.56 -19.23 32.67
C VAL A 357 2.86 -20.57 32.50
N ALA A 358 1.64 -20.55 31.95
CA ALA A 358 0.89 -21.75 31.65
C ALA A 358 1.46 -22.47 30.42
N ALA A 359 1.28 -23.79 30.34
CA ALA A 359 1.78 -24.63 29.23
C ALA A 359 1.19 -24.25 27.87
N ASP A 360 0.04 -23.59 27.87
CA ASP A 360 -0.68 -23.08 26.72
C ASP A 360 -0.57 -21.55 26.63
N ALA A 361 0.50 -20.94 27.11
CA ALA A 361 0.75 -19.50 26.99
C ALA A 361 2.14 -19.24 26.39
N THR A 362 2.38 -17.98 26.01
CA THR A 362 3.69 -17.50 25.55
C THR A 362 4.29 -16.63 26.63
N VAL A 363 5.53 -16.90 27.04
CA VAL A 363 6.27 -16.00 27.93
C VAL A 363 6.80 -14.83 27.13
N PHE A 364 6.78 -13.63 27.70
CA PHE A 364 7.39 -12.47 27.05
C PHE A 364 8.13 -11.56 28.03
N ALA A 365 9.10 -10.83 27.49
CA ALA A 365 9.73 -9.68 28.10
C ALA A 365 10.02 -8.61 27.03
N SER A 366 9.79 -7.36 27.37
CA SER A 366 10.13 -6.20 26.54
C SER A 366 10.91 -5.21 27.38
N ALA A 367 12.07 -4.77 26.89
CA ALA A 367 12.97 -3.88 27.61
C ALA A 367 13.37 -2.67 26.78
N ILE A 368 13.60 -1.54 27.45
CA ILE A 368 14.23 -0.35 26.88
C ILE A 368 15.57 -0.14 27.58
N GLY A 369 16.66 -0.13 26.81
CA GLY A 369 17.99 0.02 27.35
C GLY A 369 19.08 0.12 26.29
N ASP A 370 20.28 0.52 26.73
CA ASP A 370 21.46 0.62 25.89
C ASP A 370 22.36 -0.59 26.12
N ASN A 371 22.80 -1.26 25.04
CA ASN A 371 23.77 -2.36 25.10
C ASN A 371 23.38 -3.48 26.08
N VAL A 372 22.09 -3.83 26.12
CA VAL A 372 21.55 -4.96 26.89
C VAL A 372 20.96 -5.99 25.93
N ARG A 373 20.91 -7.26 26.38
CA ARG A 373 20.14 -8.34 25.75
C ARG A 373 19.21 -8.96 26.78
N VAL A 374 18.11 -9.52 26.29
CA VAL A 374 17.12 -10.23 27.11
C VAL A 374 17.21 -11.73 26.78
N GLU A 375 17.18 -12.56 27.81
CA GLU A 375 17.19 -14.02 27.74
C GLU A 375 15.96 -14.57 28.45
N VAL A 376 15.30 -15.56 27.85
CA VAL A 376 14.26 -16.36 28.50
C VAL A 376 14.88 -17.70 28.85
N ILE A 377 14.74 -18.13 30.10
CA ILE A 377 15.41 -19.30 30.65
C ILE A 377 14.36 -20.24 31.26
N TYR A 378 14.47 -21.52 30.91
CA TYR A 378 13.65 -22.61 31.45
C TYR A 378 14.55 -23.81 31.80
N ASP A 379 14.36 -24.40 32.98
CA ASP A 379 15.18 -25.52 33.49
C ASP A 379 16.71 -25.31 33.37
N ASP A 380 17.18 -24.10 33.72
CA ASP A 380 18.57 -23.62 33.59
C ASP A 380 19.11 -23.53 32.15
N GLU A 381 18.28 -23.75 31.12
CA GLU A 381 18.62 -23.58 29.71
C GLU A 381 18.06 -22.27 29.14
N VAL A 382 18.85 -21.55 28.35
CA VAL A 382 18.38 -20.37 27.61
C VAL A 382 17.56 -20.88 26.43
N VAL A 383 16.25 -20.69 26.49
CA VAL A 383 15.32 -21.10 25.43
C VAL A 383 15.16 -20.02 24.37
N HIS A 384 15.28 -18.75 24.76
CA HIS A 384 15.27 -17.61 23.85
C HIS A 384 16.34 -16.59 24.22
N SER A 385 16.93 -15.94 23.23
CA SER A 385 17.78 -14.78 23.47
C SER A 385 17.76 -13.77 22.35
N THR A 386 17.65 -12.49 22.72
CA THR A 386 17.67 -11.37 21.78
C THR A 386 19.10 -10.98 21.40
N GLY A 387 19.26 -10.34 20.24
CA GLY A 387 20.42 -9.50 19.98
C GLY A 387 20.34 -8.16 20.71
N VAL A 388 21.34 -7.30 20.47
CA VAL A 388 21.26 -5.89 20.88
C VAL A 388 20.36 -5.17 19.93
N ARG A 389 19.47 -4.36 20.48
CA ARG A 389 18.80 -3.32 19.74
C ARG A 389 18.80 -2.06 20.57
N THR A 390 18.42 -0.98 19.93
CA THR A 390 18.36 0.36 20.51
C THR A 390 16.92 0.87 20.59
N ASP A 391 15.97 0.09 20.07
CA ASP A 391 14.52 0.22 20.24
C ASP A 391 14.02 -0.74 21.34
N SER A 392 12.75 -1.12 21.32
CA SER A 392 12.19 -2.14 22.21
C SER A 392 12.88 -3.49 21.99
N ILE A 393 13.57 -4.00 23.01
CA ILE A 393 14.20 -5.32 23.00
C ILE A 393 13.17 -6.32 23.52
N ILE A 394 12.53 -7.02 22.59
CA ILE A 394 11.45 -7.98 22.88
C ILE A 394 11.99 -9.41 22.76
N ALA A 395 11.73 -10.21 23.78
CA ALA A 395 11.95 -11.64 23.83
C ALA A 395 10.62 -12.32 24.12
N ASP A 396 10.21 -13.26 23.28
CA ASP A 396 9.02 -14.06 23.51
C ASP A 396 9.24 -15.51 23.05
N GLU A 397 8.62 -16.44 23.75
CA GLU A 397 8.80 -17.88 23.53
C GLU A 397 7.54 -18.62 24.00
N PRO A 398 6.94 -19.50 23.19
CA PRO A 398 5.89 -20.38 23.68
C PRO A 398 6.37 -21.26 24.83
N ALA A 399 5.44 -21.64 25.69
CA ALA A 399 5.77 -22.45 26.84
C ALA A 399 6.24 -23.85 26.43
N VAL A 400 7.55 -24.10 26.50
CA VAL A 400 8.17 -25.40 26.20
C VAL A 400 7.86 -26.55 27.19
N HIS A 401 6.93 -26.38 28.14
CA HIS A 401 6.60 -27.38 29.16
C HIS A 401 5.22 -28.01 28.93
N GLY A 402 5.09 -29.32 29.13
CA GLY A 402 3.94 -30.08 28.60
C GLY A 402 2.60 -29.98 29.35
N SER A 403 2.50 -29.34 30.52
CA SER A 403 1.21 -29.15 31.22
C SER A 403 1.33 -28.24 32.45
N GLY A 404 0.23 -27.59 32.82
CA GLY A 404 0.13 -26.83 34.07
C GLY A 404 0.76 -25.45 33.97
N THR A 405 1.42 -25.01 35.03
CA THR A 405 2.14 -23.74 35.10
C THR A 405 3.57 -24.02 35.53
N ALA A 406 4.54 -23.34 34.92
CA ALA A 406 5.95 -23.43 35.29
C ALA A 406 6.60 -22.04 35.36
N THR A 407 7.67 -21.94 36.16
CA THR A 407 8.46 -20.72 36.29
C THR A 407 9.48 -20.61 35.16
N TYR A 408 9.50 -19.46 34.49
CA TYR A 408 10.56 -19.04 33.57
C TYR A 408 11.34 -17.89 34.22
N THR A 409 12.62 -17.79 33.91
CA THR A 409 13.47 -16.68 34.36
C THR A 409 13.83 -15.80 33.17
N ILE A 410 13.45 -14.53 33.22
CA ILE A 410 13.89 -13.48 32.31
C ILE A 410 15.20 -12.92 32.84
N ARG A 411 16.29 -13.05 32.06
CA ARG A 411 17.59 -12.48 32.41
C ARG A 411 17.93 -11.31 31.49
N VAL A 412 18.30 -10.18 32.08
CA VAL A 412 18.85 -9.03 31.36
C VAL A 412 20.33 -8.88 31.70
N ARG A 413 21.18 -8.87 30.68
CA ARG A 413 22.63 -8.70 30.84
C ARG A 413 23.21 -7.79 29.74
N PRO A 414 24.41 -7.22 29.94
CA PRO A 414 25.08 -6.50 28.88
C PRO A 414 25.37 -7.41 27.71
N TYR A 415 25.37 -6.85 26.51
CA TYR A 415 25.80 -7.62 25.36
C TYR A 415 27.31 -7.82 25.40
N GLU A 416 27.71 -9.08 25.45
CA GLU A 416 29.06 -9.51 25.17
C GLU A 416 29.06 -9.92 23.69
N THR A 417 29.98 -9.39 22.88
CA THR A 417 30.09 -9.82 21.49
C THR A 417 30.42 -11.30 21.48
N ASP A 418 29.49 -12.15 21.05
CA ASP A 418 29.68 -13.60 20.89
C ASP A 418 30.57 -13.91 19.65
N ALA A 419 31.69 -13.19 19.50
CA ALA A 419 32.62 -13.36 18.40
C ALA A 419 33.78 -14.30 18.77
N ALA A 420 33.69 -15.50 18.21
CA ALA A 420 34.72 -16.52 17.99
C ALA A 420 34.96 -17.53 19.12
N THR A 421 34.39 -18.72 18.96
CA THR A 421 34.98 -19.97 19.46
C THR A 421 36.06 -20.44 18.46
N GLY A 422 37.32 -20.03 18.65
CA GLY A 422 38.45 -20.49 17.81
C GLY A 422 39.71 -19.64 17.92
N GLU A 423 40.82 -20.05 17.28
CA GLU A 423 42.14 -19.40 17.36
C GLU A 423 42.17 -17.90 16.90
N VAL A 424 41.11 -17.43 16.23
CA VAL A 424 40.91 -16.00 15.88
C VAL A 424 40.45 -15.17 17.10
N ALA A 425 39.89 -15.81 18.14
CA ALA A 425 39.39 -15.18 19.36
C ALA A 425 40.48 -14.50 20.20
N GLU A 426 41.72 -15.01 20.19
CA GLU A 426 42.82 -14.38 20.93
C GLU A 426 43.15 -12.96 20.41
N ARG A 427 42.67 -12.57 19.23
CA ARG A 427 42.83 -11.21 18.69
C ARG A 427 41.56 -10.36 18.72
N ALA A 428 40.38 -10.97 18.82
CA ALA A 428 39.10 -10.25 18.94
C ALA A 428 38.71 -9.94 20.41
N GLN A 429 39.26 -10.69 21.37
CA GLN A 429 39.03 -10.51 22.82
C GLN A 429 39.66 -9.24 23.45
N GLU A 430 40.24 -8.33 22.67
CA GLU A 430 40.70 -7.02 23.19
C GLU A 430 39.61 -5.93 23.22
N GLY A 431 38.36 -6.28 22.86
CA GLY A 431 37.19 -5.44 23.13
C GLY A 431 36.60 -5.72 24.52
N ASN A 432 36.96 -4.92 25.52
CA ASN A 432 36.36 -4.96 26.87
C ASN A 432 34.82 -5.03 26.77
N PRO A 433 34.12 -6.00 27.38
CA PRO A 433 32.67 -5.93 27.48
C PRO A 433 32.30 -4.62 28.17
N THR A 434 31.42 -3.84 27.55
CA THR A 434 31.01 -2.53 28.08
C THR A 434 29.73 -2.70 28.89
N ALA A 435 29.57 -1.87 29.93
CA ALA A 435 28.38 -1.93 30.76
C ALA A 435 27.12 -1.61 29.92
N GLY A 436 26.03 -2.34 30.15
CA GLY A 436 24.71 -2.03 29.61
C GLY A 436 23.95 -1.09 30.53
N ARG A 437 22.87 -0.49 30.05
CA ARG A 437 21.93 0.31 30.85
C ARG A 437 20.52 -0.19 30.58
N LEU A 438 19.82 -0.64 31.62
CA LEU A 438 18.40 -0.96 31.54
C LEU A 438 17.60 0.20 32.12
N THR A 439 16.70 0.77 31.32
CA THR A 439 15.85 1.90 31.73
C THR A 439 14.50 1.40 32.20
N GLU A 440 13.83 0.57 31.39
CA GLU A 440 12.47 0.07 31.61
C GLU A 440 12.37 -1.40 31.17
N ILE A 441 11.50 -2.17 31.81
CA ILE A 441 11.19 -3.54 31.40
C ILE A 441 9.74 -3.89 31.76
N ALA A 442 9.05 -4.56 30.85
CA ALA A 442 7.82 -5.30 31.11
C ALA A 442 8.06 -6.79 30.87
N TYR A 443 7.53 -7.66 31.71
CA TYR A 443 7.64 -9.11 31.54
C TYR A 443 6.40 -9.82 32.10
N GLY A 444 6.01 -10.91 31.47
CA GLY A 444 4.76 -11.60 31.75
C GLY A 444 4.46 -12.73 30.77
N SER A 445 3.18 -12.96 30.52
CA SER A 445 2.70 -13.86 29.48
C SER A 445 1.68 -13.20 28.55
N TYR A 446 1.49 -13.79 27.37
CA TYR A 446 0.33 -13.50 26.53
C TYR A 446 -0.90 -14.30 26.99
N VAL A 447 -2.08 -13.83 26.59
CA VAL A 447 -3.36 -14.51 26.84
C VAL A 447 -3.41 -15.78 25.99
N ALA A 448 -3.72 -16.92 26.61
CA ALA A 448 -3.95 -18.16 25.88
C ALA A 448 -5.20 -18.05 24.97
N PRO A 449 -5.16 -18.55 23.73
CA PRO A 449 -6.34 -18.65 22.87
C PRO A 449 -7.43 -19.49 23.54
N GLY A 450 -8.55 -18.85 23.93
CA GLY A 450 -9.70 -19.51 24.58
C GLY A 450 -10.00 -19.07 26.02
N ASP A 451 -9.09 -18.34 26.68
CA ASP A 451 -9.26 -17.88 28.07
C ASP A 451 -10.25 -16.70 28.25
N ILE A 452 -10.71 -16.10 27.14
CA ILE A 452 -11.71 -15.02 27.16
C ILE A 452 -13.07 -15.61 26.76
N ASP A 453 -13.79 -16.19 27.72
CA ASP A 453 -15.20 -16.59 27.59
C ASP A 453 -15.55 -17.42 26.31
N GLY A 454 -14.58 -18.11 25.71
CA GLY A 454 -14.73 -18.89 24.47
C GLY A 454 -14.60 -18.12 23.16
N SER A 455 -14.15 -16.84 23.17
CA SER A 455 -13.87 -16.04 21.96
C SER A 455 -12.37 -15.71 21.84
N PRO A 456 -11.81 -15.65 20.62
CA PRO A 456 -10.43 -15.23 20.43
C PRO A 456 -10.22 -13.79 20.92
N PRO A 457 -9.05 -13.47 21.49
CA PRO A 457 -8.75 -12.11 21.92
C PRO A 457 -8.77 -11.17 20.72
N ALA A 458 -9.15 -9.91 20.91
CA ALA A 458 -9.34 -9.01 19.77
C ALA A 458 -8.05 -8.52 19.10
N GLY A 459 -6.91 -8.60 19.79
CA GLY A 459 -5.65 -8.04 19.30
C GLY A 459 -5.81 -6.58 18.87
N ALA A 460 -5.22 -6.24 17.72
CA ALA A 460 -5.33 -4.91 17.12
C ALA A 460 -6.58 -4.70 16.26
N ARG A 461 -7.45 -5.71 16.12
CA ARG A 461 -8.68 -5.61 15.28
C ARG A 461 -9.78 -4.71 15.87
N ARG A 462 -9.64 -4.30 17.14
CA ARG A 462 -10.61 -3.44 17.82
C ARG A 462 -9.94 -2.21 18.44
N PRO A 463 -10.47 -0.99 18.20
CA PRO A 463 -10.07 0.20 18.94
C PRO A 463 -10.32 0.02 20.44
N GLY A 464 -9.37 0.46 21.27
CA GLY A 464 -9.48 0.33 22.73
C GLY A 464 -9.43 -1.10 23.27
N GLY A 465 -9.13 -2.11 22.43
CA GLY A 465 -8.93 -3.49 22.85
C GLY A 465 -7.63 -3.71 23.64
N ASN A 466 -7.42 -4.95 24.12
CA ASN A 466 -6.19 -5.32 24.81
C ASN A 466 -4.96 -5.08 23.91
N GLN A 467 -3.90 -4.52 24.49
CA GLN A 467 -2.66 -4.28 23.77
C GLN A 467 -2.04 -5.61 23.30
N SER A 468 -1.64 -5.67 22.03
CA SER A 468 -0.85 -6.76 21.45
C SER A 468 0.58 -6.33 21.13
N VAL A 469 1.57 -7.19 21.34
CA VAL A 469 2.96 -6.81 21.08
C VAL A 469 3.27 -6.79 19.58
N HIS A 470 2.77 -7.75 18.80
CA HIS A 470 3.16 -8.00 17.41
C HIS A 470 2.02 -7.89 16.36
N PRO A 471 1.14 -6.88 16.37
CA PRO A 471 0.23 -6.67 15.23
C PRO A 471 0.98 -6.18 13.98
N GLY A 472 0.45 -6.51 12.81
CA GLY A 472 0.87 -5.94 11.54
C GLY A 472 0.41 -4.49 11.35
N ILE A 473 0.79 -3.86 10.23
CA ILE A 473 0.48 -2.45 9.94
C ILE A 473 -1.02 -2.23 9.71
N ALA A 474 -1.67 -3.12 8.95
CA ALA A 474 -3.08 -3.02 8.59
C ALA A 474 -3.87 -4.24 9.15
N PRO A 475 -4.05 -4.31 10.48
CA PRO A 475 -4.53 -5.52 11.17
C PRO A 475 -5.92 -6.01 10.75
N ASN A 476 -6.74 -5.16 10.13
CA ASN A 476 -8.09 -5.50 9.71
C ASN A 476 -8.22 -5.98 8.26
N PHE A 477 -7.26 -5.72 7.36
CA PHE A 477 -7.32 -6.19 5.97
C PHE A 477 -7.33 -7.72 5.88
N SER A 478 -8.14 -8.30 5.02
CA SER A 478 -8.07 -9.73 4.73
C SER A 478 -6.80 -10.11 3.94
N LEU A 479 -6.51 -11.40 3.88
CA LEU A 479 -5.34 -11.97 3.22
C LEU A 479 -5.75 -12.99 2.15
N VAL A 480 -5.08 -12.94 1.00
CA VAL A 480 -5.06 -14.06 0.03
C VAL A 480 -3.61 -14.49 -0.15
N GLY A 481 -3.36 -15.79 0.03
CA GLY A 481 -2.04 -16.37 -0.14
C GLY A 481 -1.89 -16.98 -1.53
N LEU A 482 -0.90 -16.54 -2.27
CA LEU A 482 -0.47 -17.14 -3.52
C LEU A 482 0.90 -17.80 -3.28
N GLU A 483 0.89 -19.13 -3.27
CA GLU A 483 2.06 -19.93 -2.94
C GLU A 483 3.03 -19.99 -4.10
N GLY A 484 4.25 -19.48 -3.88
CA GLY A 484 5.33 -19.42 -4.85
C GLY A 484 5.82 -17.99 -5.10
N LEU A 485 6.88 -17.88 -5.89
CA LEU A 485 7.55 -16.59 -6.17
C LEU A 485 7.10 -16.02 -7.52
N ALA A 486 7.82 -16.36 -8.59
CA ALA A 486 7.57 -15.87 -9.94
C ALA A 486 6.29 -16.42 -10.58
N GLU A 487 6.08 -17.74 -10.55
CA GLU A 487 4.92 -18.39 -11.21
C GLU A 487 3.57 -17.81 -10.75
N PRO A 488 3.26 -17.71 -9.44
CA PRO A 488 1.98 -17.12 -9.01
C PRO A 488 1.86 -15.63 -9.31
N THR A 489 2.98 -14.94 -9.54
CA THR A 489 2.96 -13.54 -9.98
C THR A 489 2.52 -13.43 -11.44
N LEU A 490 2.94 -14.38 -12.28
CA LEU A 490 2.46 -14.49 -13.66
C LEU A 490 0.96 -14.80 -13.69
N ASP A 491 0.52 -15.76 -12.88
CA ASP A 491 -0.89 -16.13 -12.76
C ASP A 491 -1.73 -14.96 -12.23
N LEU A 492 -1.23 -14.24 -11.22
CA LEU A 492 -1.91 -13.05 -10.71
C LEU A 492 -2.02 -11.94 -11.77
N GLY A 493 -1.01 -11.76 -12.62
CA GLY A 493 -1.07 -10.83 -13.75
C GLY A 493 -2.07 -11.28 -14.82
N GLU A 494 -2.19 -12.58 -15.08
CA GLU A 494 -3.19 -13.11 -16.00
C GLU A 494 -4.63 -12.93 -15.47
N PHE A 495 -4.82 -13.15 -14.17
CA PHE A 495 -6.13 -13.11 -13.51
C PHE A 495 -6.38 -11.83 -12.71
N ALA A 496 -5.66 -10.74 -13.00
CA ALA A 496 -5.64 -9.55 -12.16
C ALA A 496 -7.04 -8.99 -11.88
N GLY A 497 -7.84 -8.76 -12.93
CA GLY A 497 -9.23 -8.30 -12.77
C GLY A 497 -10.09 -9.26 -11.95
N ALA A 498 -9.92 -10.58 -12.10
CA ALA A 498 -10.67 -11.55 -11.31
C ALA A 498 -10.27 -11.54 -9.83
N PHE A 499 -8.98 -11.36 -9.50
CA PHE A 499 -8.54 -11.20 -8.12
C PHE A 499 -9.02 -9.89 -7.50
N ALA A 500 -9.01 -8.79 -8.26
CA ALA A 500 -9.55 -7.51 -7.84
C ALA A 500 -11.07 -7.59 -7.60
N ASP A 501 -11.82 -8.22 -8.51
CA ASP A 501 -13.27 -8.36 -8.41
C ASP A 501 -13.71 -9.31 -7.29
N VAL A 502 -13.12 -10.50 -7.22
CA VAL A 502 -13.62 -11.59 -6.38
C VAL A 502 -13.04 -11.54 -4.98
N PHE A 503 -11.73 -11.28 -4.88
CA PHE A 503 -11.03 -11.21 -3.60
C PHE A 503 -10.84 -9.77 -3.11
N ASN A 504 -11.38 -8.75 -3.80
CA ASN A 504 -11.21 -7.33 -3.42
C ASN A 504 -9.75 -6.97 -3.11
N VAL A 505 -8.81 -7.48 -3.92
CA VAL A 505 -7.37 -7.26 -3.69
C VAL A 505 -7.03 -5.81 -4.03
N ARG A 506 -6.40 -5.11 -3.09
CA ARG A 506 -5.98 -3.71 -3.27
C ARG A 506 -4.49 -3.57 -3.56
N ALA A 507 -3.67 -4.42 -2.94
CA ALA A 507 -2.24 -4.43 -3.14
C ALA A 507 -1.68 -5.84 -2.93
N VAL A 508 -0.54 -6.10 -3.54
CA VAL A 508 0.19 -7.38 -3.46
C VAL A 508 1.61 -7.15 -2.94
N ASN A 509 1.96 -7.90 -1.89
CA ASN A 509 3.32 -7.93 -1.37
C ASN A 509 4.14 -9.02 -2.08
N MET A 510 5.30 -8.63 -2.60
CA MET A 510 6.28 -9.49 -3.26
C MET A 510 7.59 -9.41 -2.49
N SER A 511 7.71 -10.22 -1.44
CA SER A 511 8.90 -10.28 -0.57
C SER A 511 10.04 -11.13 -1.16
N TRP A 512 10.17 -11.13 -2.48
CA TRP A 512 11.15 -11.89 -3.28
C TRP A 512 11.61 -11.05 -4.47
N GLY A 513 12.69 -11.47 -5.13
CA GLY A 513 13.15 -10.85 -6.37
C GLY A 513 14.43 -11.50 -6.89
N TYR A 514 14.72 -11.30 -8.18
CA TYR A 514 15.96 -11.79 -8.78
C TYR A 514 17.17 -11.04 -8.25
N ILE A 515 18.29 -11.74 -8.06
CA ILE A 515 19.52 -11.16 -7.54
C ILE A 515 20.19 -10.33 -8.67
N PHE A 516 20.59 -9.09 -8.34
CA PHE A 516 21.27 -8.10 -9.19
C PHE A 516 20.36 -7.33 -10.17
N GLY A 517 20.61 -6.02 -10.36
CA GLY A 517 20.04 -5.16 -11.41
C GLY A 517 20.98 -4.96 -12.61
N LEU A 518 20.80 -3.88 -13.41
CA LEU A 518 21.63 -3.57 -14.58
C LEU A 518 23.16 -3.66 -14.30
N PRO A 519 23.96 -4.24 -15.20
CA PRO A 519 23.61 -4.75 -16.53
C PRO A 519 23.09 -6.21 -16.54
N ILE A 520 23.05 -6.90 -15.39
CA ILE A 520 22.80 -8.35 -15.32
C ILE A 520 21.30 -8.64 -15.06
N GLY A 521 20.69 -7.91 -14.13
CA GLY A 521 19.29 -8.04 -13.75
C GLY A 521 18.27 -7.60 -14.77
N ALA A 522 18.56 -6.57 -15.56
CA ALA A 522 17.67 -6.17 -16.66
C ALA A 522 17.57 -7.25 -17.74
N THR A 523 18.59 -8.10 -17.90
CA THR A 523 18.48 -9.23 -18.83
C THR A 523 17.68 -10.37 -18.21
N GLY A 524 17.71 -10.57 -16.89
CA GLY A 524 16.85 -11.56 -16.21
C GLY A 524 15.38 -11.16 -16.19
N GLY A 525 15.08 -9.89 -15.91
CA GLY A 525 13.73 -9.32 -15.98
C GLY A 525 13.17 -9.33 -17.41
N ALA A 526 13.92 -8.80 -18.39
CA ALA A 526 13.51 -8.73 -19.79
C ALA A 526 13.49 -10.09 -20.54
N LEU A 527 13.95 -11.18 -19.90
CA LEU A 527 13.81 -12.56 -20.40
C LEU A 527 12.68 -13.34 -19.70
N SER A 528 11.98 -12.71 -18.75
CA SER A 528 10.82 -13.27 -18.03
C SER A 528 9.56 -12.48 -18.36
N ASP A 529 8.38 -13.10 -18.23
CA ASP A 529 7.09 -12.40 -18.39
C ASP A 529 6.67 -11.61 -17.14
N ILE A 530 7.53 -11.55 -16.10
CA ILE A 530 7.24 -10.88 -14.82
C ILE A 530 6.97 -9.38 -14.99
N PRO A 531 7.76 -8.62 -15.75
CA PRO A 531 7.47 -7.21 -15.99
C PRO A 531 6.07 -6.95 -16.57
N SER A 532 5.74 -7.70 -17.63
CA SER A 532 4.40 -7.67 -18.23
C SER A 532 3.31 -8.08 -17.23
N ALA A 533 3.59 -9.02 -16.33
CA ALA A 533 2.65 -9.40 -15.27
C ALA A 533 2.45 -8.27 -14.25
N ILE A 534 3.51 -7.57 -13.82
CA ILE A 534 3.41 -6.42 -12.90
C ILE A 534 2.56 -5.30 -13.50
N ARG A 535 2.77 -4.98 -14.78
CA ARG A 535 1.92 -4.04 -15.50
C ARG A 535 0.46 -4.48 -15.53
N LYS A 536 0.18 -5.74 -15.86
CA LYS A 536 -1.20 -6.27 -15.85
C LYS A 536 -1.83 -6.25 -14.46
N ILE A 537 -1.06 -6.46 -13.40
CA ILE A 537 -1.53 -6.34 -12.01
C ILE A 537 -1.99 -4.90 -11.74
N ALA A 538 -1.22 -3.90 -12.18
CA ALA A 538 -1.60 -2.49 -12.07
C ALA A 538 -2.80 -2.13 -12.95
N GLU A 539 -2.86 -2.61 -14.20
CA GLU A 539 -4.00 -2.45 -15.10
C GLU A 539 -5.28 -3.12 -14.54
N GLY A 540 -5.13 -4.17 -13.74
CA GLY A 540 -6.22 -4.83 -13.01
C GLY A 540 -6.59 -4.17 -11.68
N GLY A 541 -6.06 -2.98 -11.37
CA GLY A 541 -6.47 -2.20 -10.19
C GLY A 541 -5.71 -2.49 -8.90
N MET A 542 -4.59 -3.22 -8.95
CA MET A 542 -3.81 -3.61 -7.78
C MET A 542 -2.41 -2.98 -7.76
N LEU A 543 -1.99 -2.47 -6.61
CA LEU A 543 -0.63 -1.95 -6.45
C LEU A 543 0.36 -3.04 -6.02
N SER A 544 1.42 -3.25 -6.81
CA SER A 544 2.53 -4.14 -6.46
C SER A 544 3.54 -3.45 -5.53
N VAL A 545 3.90 -4.11 -4.44
CA VAL A 545 4.94 -3.65 -3.49
C VAL A 545 5.98 -4.76 -3.35
N ALA A 546 7.23 -4.44 -3.70
CA ALA A 546 8.27 -5.44 -3.87
C ALA A 546 9.55 -5.10 -3.10
N ALA A 547 10.19 -6.14 -2.57
CA ALA A 547 11.47 -6.02 -1.89
C ALA A 547 12.60 -5.67 -2.87
N ALA A 548 13.37 -4.61 -2.58
CA ALA A 548 14.46 -4.15 -3.46
C ALA A 548 15.57 -5.21 -3.68
N GLY A 549 15.70 -6.18 -2.77
CA GLY A 549 16.69 -7.24 -2.79
C GLY A 549 17.84 -7.02 -1.80
N ASN A 550 18.53 -8.11 -1.45
CA ASN A 550 19.60 -8.13 -0.43
C ASN A 550 21.01 -8.26 -1.04
N ALA A 551 21.21 -7.76 -2.27
CA ALA A 551 22.40 -8.01 -3.07
C ALA A 551 23.69 -7.32 -2.57
N MET A 552 23.66 -6.51 -1.51
CA MET A 552 24.82 -5.73 -1.00
C MET A 552 25.46 -4.80 -2.04
N THR A 553 24.79 -4.57 -3.17
CA THR A 553 25.28 -3.77 -4.31
C THR A 553 24.40 -2.55 -4.52
N PRO A 554 24.51 -1.52 -3.67
CA PRO A 554 23.68 -0.33 -3.74
C PRO A 554 23.94 0.56 -4.97
N ALA A 555 24.75 0.11 -5.94
CA ALA A 555 25.04 0.82 -7.19
C ALA A 555 24.63 0.03 -8.45
N ASN A 556 24.13 -1.21 -8.32
CA ASN A 556 23.85 -2.10 -9.46
C ASN A 556 22.36 -2.21 -9.81
N GLY A 557 21.48 -1.42 -9.17
CA GLY A 557 20.05 -1.43 -9.45
C GLY A 557 19.30 -2.62 -8.86
N ASN A 558 18.00 -2.69 -9.12
CA ASN A 558 17.07 -3.66 -8.52
C ASN A 558 16.65 -4.71 -9.57
N GLY A 559 16.41 -5.94 -9.14
CA GLY A 559 15.86 -7.00 -9.99
C GLY A 559 14.34 -6.96 -10.03
N ALA A 560 13.72 -7.62 -11.01
CA ALA A 560 12.27 -7.83 -11.02
C ALA A 560 11.85 -8.67 -9.79
N PRO A 561 10.67 -8.42 -9.20
CA PRO A 561 9.64 -7.46 -9.62
C PRO A 561 9.89 -6.02 -9.13
N ALA A 562 10.81 -5.82 -8.18
CA ALA A 562 11.08 -4.50 -7.59
C ALA A 562 11.73 -3.49 -8.55
N GLY A 563 12.13 -3.95 -9.73
CA GLY A 563 12.65 -3.10 -10.79
C GLY A 563 11.63 -2.40 -11.65
N MET A 564 10.35 -2.77 -11.53
CA MET A 564 9.30 -2.31 -12.43
C MET A 564 8.76 -0.95 -12.02
N ASP A 565 8.36 -0.18 -13.02
CA ASP A 565 7.92 1.20 -12.88
C ASP A 565 6.60 1.26 -12.10
N GLU A 566 5.67 0.35 -12.35
CA GLU A 566 4.37 0.29 -11.68
C GLU A 566 4.48 -0.21 -10.22
N ALA A 567 5.58 -0.88 -9.86
CA ALA A 567 5.79 -1.39 -8.51
C ALA A 567 6.41 -0.33 -7.59
N ILE A 568 6.10 -0.42 -6.29
CA ILE A 568 6.88 0.23 -5.24
C ILE A 568 8.04 -0.68 -4.85
N SER A 569 9.26 -0.22 -5.12
CA SER A 569 10.51 -0.86 -4.74
C SER A 569 10.97 -0.41 -3.36
N VAL A 570 11.13 -1.35 -2.43
CA VAL A 570 11.34 -1.04 -1.00
C VAL A 570 12.70 -1.50 -0.49
N ALA A 571 13.54 -0.54 -0.12
CA ALA A 571 14.83 -0.78 0.54
C ALA A 571 14.68 -0.88 2.08
N ALA A 572 15.63 -1.55 2.73
CA ALA A 572 15.55 -1.86 4.16
C ALA A 572 16.38 -0.90 5.03
N THR A 573 15.76 -0.35 6.07
CA THR A 573 16.45 0.39 7.14
C THR A 573 16.48 -0.38 8.46
N ASP A 574 17.28 0.11 9.40
CA ASP A 574 17.19 -0.22 10.81
C ASP A 574 16.04 0.55 11.51
N PRO A 575 15.76 0.30 12.81
CA PRO A 575 14.72 1.02 13.56
C PRO A 575 14.96 2.52 13.73
N PHE A 576 16.16 3.02 13.41
CA PHE A 576 16.52 4.44 13.40
C PHE A 576 16.63 5.02 11.99
N ASP A 577 15.97 4.39 11.02
CA ASP A 577 15.97 4.75 9.60
C ASP A 577 17.37 4.73 8.94
N GLY A 578 18.34 4.06 9.57
CA GLY A 578 19.66 3.82 8.99
C GLY A 578 19.60 2.78 7.89
N LEU A 579 19.87 3.17 6.65
CA LEU A 579 19.93 2.22 5.53
C LEU A 579 20.85 1.03 5.84
N THR A 580 20.31 -0.18 5.70
CA THR A 580 21.02 -1.42 6.00
C THR A 580 22.08 -1.72 4.92
N PRO A 581 23.16 -2.43 5.28
CA PRO A 581 24.26 -2.69 4.35
C PRO A 581 23.93 -3.73 3.28
N TYR A 582 22.97 -4.62 3.52
CA TYR A 582 22.52 -5.61 2.54
C TYR A 582 21.54 -5.05 1.51
N SER A 583 20.83 -3.97 1.83
CA SER A 583 19.81 -3.39 0.95
C SER A 583 20.40 -3.02 -0.40
N ALA A 584 19.79 -3.56 -1.46
CA ALA A 584 20.02 -3.16 -2.83
C ALA A 584 19.50 -1.74 -3.11
N GLY A 585 19.96 -1.19 -4.23
CA GLY A 585 19.66 0.14 -4.76
C GLY A 585 20.59 0.47 -5.92
N GLY A 586 20.41 1.62 -6.56
CA GLY A 586 21.42 2.17 -7.47
C GLY A 586 20.86 2.94 -8.66
N LEU A 587 21.57 2.83 -9.79
CA LEU A 587 21.30 3.64 -10.99
C LEU A 587 19.92 3.40 -11.60
N GLY A 588 19.29 2.27 -11.30
CA GLY A 588 17.97 1.89 -11.80
C GLY A 588 17.91 0.57 -12.55
N THR A 589 16.80 0.30 -13.22
CA THR A 589 16.58 -0.90 -14.06
C THR A 589 16.29 -0.48 -15.51
N ALA A 590 16.31 -1.42 -16.45
CA ALA A 590 15.98 -1.05 -17.83
C ALA A 590 14.47 -0.82 -17.90
N ASP A 591 14.07 0.36 -18.32
CA ASP A 591 12.70 0.63 -18.71
C ASP A 591 12.35 -0.27 -19.93
N GLU A 592 11.18 -0.90 -19.89
CA GLU A 592 10.71 -1.77 -20.98
C GLU A 592 10.14 -0.97 -22.16
N ASP A 593 9.69 0.26 -21.89
CA ASP A 593 9.00 1.14 -22.82
C ASP A 593 9.93 2.23 -23.39
N GLU A 594 10.99 2.63 -22.66
CA GLU A 594 12.02 3.57 -23.13
C GLU A 594 13.47 3.03 -23.08
N ASN A 595 14.39 3.62 -23.86
CA ASN A 595 15.83 3.32 -23.72
C ASN A 595 16.47 4.04 -22.51
N ASP A 596 15.69 4.34 -21.47
CA ASP A 596 16.13 5.03 -20.26
C ASP A 596 16.22 4.06 -19.05
N VAL A 597 16.75 4.56 -17.94
CA VAL A 597 16.97 3.79 -16.72
C VAL A 597 16.10 4.38 -15.60
N ASP A 598 15.01 3.71 -15.21
CA ASP A 598 14.20 4.15 -14.06
C ASP A 598 14.94 3.92 -12.74
N ARG A 599 15.08 4.97 -11.93
CA ARG A 599 15.87 4.95 -10.70
C ARG A 599 15.11 4.19 -9.61
N LYS A 600 15.71 3.17 -9.02
CA LYS A 600 15.15 2.42 -7.88
C LYS A 600 16.16 2.35 -6.72
N PRO A 601 15.72 2.23 -5.45
CA PRO A 601 14.37 1.99 -4.97
C PRO A 601 13.47 3.24 -4.99
N ASP A 602 12.16 3.08 -4.79
CA ASP A 602 11.21 4.19 -4.66
C ASP A 602 11.20 4.74 -3.24
N VAL A 603 11.30 3.87 -2.22
CA VAL A 603 11.27 4.22 -0.80
C VAL A 603 12.11 3.28 0.05
N THR A 604 12.28 3.65 1.31
CA THR A 604 12.78 2.76 2.35
C THR A 604 11.74 2.51 3.44
N ALA A 605 11.83 1.35 4.07
CA ALA A 605 11.07 1.00 5.26
C ALA A 605 11.91 0.10 6.17
N PRO A 606 11.57 -0.03 7.47
CA PRO A 606 12.45 -0.78 8.35
C PRO A 606 12.34 -2.29 8.13
N GLY A 607 13.50 -2.91 7.93
CA GLY A 607 13.66 -4.29 7.49
C GLY A 607 14.71 -5.10 8.24
N GLY A 608 15.52 -4.53 9.14
CA GLY A 608 16.47 -5.31 9.96
C GLY A 608 17.31 -4.43 10.91
N ASP A 609 18.56 -4.78 11.19
CA ASP A 609 19.47 -4.00 12.05
C ASP A 609 20.77 -3.63 11.31
N ILE A 610 21.40 -2.52 11.70
CA ILE A 610 22.68 -2.09 11.14
C ILE A 610 23.84 -3.02 11.53
N ASN A 611 23.77 -3.66 12.70
CA ASN A 611 24.82 -4.53 13.25
C ASN A 611 24.84 -5.91 12.61
N ASP A 612 23.83 -6.22 11.80
CA ASP A 612 23.76 -7.40 10.94
C ASP A 612 25.07 -7.57 10.12
N TYR A 613 25.72 -6.46 9.76
CA TYR A 613 27.02 -6.44 9.07
C TYR A 613 28.21 -6.95 9.90
N ALA A 614 28.22 -6.73 11.21
CA ALA A 614 29.32 -7.17 12.07
C ALA A 614 29.25 -8.70 12.29
N ALA A 615 28.05 -9.25 12.42
CA ALA A 615 27.80 -10.69 12.39
C ALA A 615 28.18 -11.29 11.03
N LEU A 616 27.83 -10.61 9.94
CA LEU A 616 28.22 -10.94 8.58
C LEU A 616 29.76 -11.02 8.41
N LEU A 617 30.48 -9.96 8.79
CA LEU A 617 31.93 -9.88 8.61
C LEU A 617 32.70 -10.82 9.55
N ALA A 618 32.21 -11.04 10.77
CA ALA A 618 32.79 -12.00 11.70
C ALA A 618 32.66 -13.45 11.20
N THR A 619 31.52 -13.78 10.61
CA THR A 619 31.30 -15.07 9.93
C THR A 619 32.20 -15.18 8.70
N ALA A 620 32.27 -14.12 7.88
CA ALA A 620 33.11 -14.06 6.67
C ALA A 620 34.60 -14.28 6.88
N LEU A 621 35.11 -13.77 7.99
CA LEU A 621 36.52 -13.88 8.36
C LEU A 621 36.83 -15.24 9.02
N ALA A 622 35.81 -15.93 9.54
CA ALA A 622 35.93 -17.25 10.13
C ALA A 622 35.85 -18.39 9.08
N ASP A 623 35.04 -18.22 8.03
CA ASP A 623 34.80 -19.25 6.99
C ASP A 623 35.45 -18.94 5.63
N GLY A 624 35.89 -17.69 5.38
CA GLY A 624 36.43 -17.25 4.10
C GLY A 624 35.38 -16.81 3.06
N SER A 625 34.11 -16.67 3.44
CA SER A 625 32.97 -16.28 2.60
C SER A 625 32.14 -15.16 3.24
N VAL A 626 32.04 -14.00 2.58
CA VAL A 626 31.10 -12.94 3.00
C VAL A 626 29.68 -13.51 2.95
N PRO A 627 28.93 -13.58 4.08
CA PRO A 627 27.56 -14.05 4.02
C PRO A 627 26.75 -13.01 3.24
N VAL A 628 25.80 -13.46 2.42
CA VAL A 628 24.86 -12.55 1.74
C VAL A 628 23.47 -12.63 2.36
N ASP A 629 23.34 -13.41 3.44
CA ASP A 629 22.15 -13.54 4.25
C ASP A 629 22.53 -13.28 5.70
N VAL A 630 21.84 -12.33 6.33
CA VAL A 630 22.00 -12.09 7.76
C VAL A 630 21.18 -13.16 8.47
N GLY A 631 21.78 -14.34 8.64
CA GLY A 631 21.30 -15.29 9.62
C GLY A 631 21.47 -14.67 11.01
N TYR A 632 20.39 -14.18 11.61
CA TYR A 632 20.27 -14.27 13.06
C TYR A 632 20.53 -15.74 13.44
N PRO A 633 21.11 -16.06 14.61
CA PRO A 633 20.99 -17.41 15.13
C PRO A 633 19.52 -17.77 15.05
N ILE A 634 19.20 -18.75 14.20
CA ILE A 634 17.87 -19.32 14.03
C ILE A 634 17.60 -20.11 15.33
N PRO A 635 16.80 -19.64 16.31
CA PRO A 635 15.84 -20.57 16.86
C PRO A 635 14.94 -20.92 15.67
N GLY A 636 14.84 -22.22 15.35
CA GLY A 636 14.04 -22.69 14.22
C GLY A 636 12.69 -21.99 14.22
N ASN A 637 12.00 -21.81 13.11
CA ASN A 637 11.42 -22.90 12.32
C ASN A 637 10.95 -24.14 13.15
N TYR A 638 11.10 -24.17 14.47
CA TYR A 638 10.98 -25.40 15.25
C TYR A 638 9.56 -25.66 15.71
N GLU A 639 8.62 -24.70 15.69
CA GLU A 639 7.19 -25.01 15.68
C GLU A 639 6.51 -24.66 14.36
N LEU A 640 6.90 -23.63 13.60
CA LEU A 640 6.28 -23.39 12.30
C LEU A 640 6.71 -24.44 11.26
N ALA A 641 8.01 -24.63 11.05
CA ALA A 641 8.51 -25.68 10.16
C ALA A 641 8.33 -27.08 10.75
N ARG A 642 8.24 -27.25 12.08
CA ARG A 642 7.80 -28.52 12.69
C ARG A 642 6.29 -28.72 12.60
N ALA A 643 5.44 -27.72 12.72
CA ALA A 643 4.01 -27.85 12.42
C ALA A 643 3.77 -28.02 10.91
N VAL A 644 4.74 -27.71 10.07
CA VAL A 644 4.73 -27.98 8.62
C VAL A 644 5.31 -29.37 8.30
N GLN A 645 6.37 -29.81 9.01
CA GLN A 645 7.04 -31.10 8.81
C GLN A 645 6.47 -32.24 9.68
N THR A 646 5.83 -31.93 10.80
CA THR A 646 5.25 -32.84 11.80
C THR A 646 3.83 -32.47 12.21
N GLY A 647 3.37 -31.26 11.89
CA GLY A 647 1.98 -30.86 12.12
C GLY A 647 1.17 -31.36 10.95
N ASP A 648 0.19 -32.18 11.28
CA ASP A 648 -0.66 -32.84 10.34
C ASP A 648 -1.33 -31.84 9.35
N GLU A 649 -1.27 -32.20 8.07
CA GLU A 649 -1.82 -31.48 6.92
C GLU A 649 -3.37 -31.36 6.98
N ASN A 650 -4.02 -32.21 7.78
CA ASN A 650 -5.46 -32.44 7.77
C ASN A 650 -6.18 -32.14 9.07
N THR A 651 -5.53 -31.65 10.12
CA THR A 651 -6.20 -31.40 11.40
C THR A 651 -7.23 -30.28 11.22
N ALA A 652 -8.51 -30.65 11.10
CA ALA A 652 -9.59 -29.77 11.50
C ALA A 652 -9.47 -29.57 13.02
N TYR A 653 -9.59 -28.32 13.46
CA TYR A 653 -9.48 -27.85 14.84
C TYR A 653 -9.78 -28.91 15.91
N GLU A 654 -8.74 -29.42 16.58
CA GLU A 654 -8.81 -29.59 18.03
C GLU A 654 -7.98 -28.46 18.66
N ALA A 655 -8.56 -27.82 19.67
CA ALA A 655 -8.08 -26.61 20.34
C ALA A 655 -6.73 -26.76 21.10
N ALA A 656 -5.93 -27.77 20.81
CA ALA A 656 -4.85 -28.21 21.69
C ALA A 656 -3.48 -27.57 21.42
N ASP A 657 -3.15 -27.08 20.21
CA ASP A 657 -1.79 -26.54 19.96
C ASP A 657 -1.60 -25.69 18.66
N PRO A 658 -2.18 -24.48 18.54
CA PRO A 658 -1.88 -23.59 17.40
C PRO A 658 -0.43 -23.05 17.49
N PRO A 659 0.28 -22.88 16.35
CA PRO A 659 1.61 -22.24 16.34
C PRO A 659 1.47 -20.77 16.76
N ARG A 660 2.27 -20.37 17.76
CA ARG A 660 2.23 -19.02 18.39
C ARG A 660 3.59 -18.31 18.37
N ASP A 661 4.57 -18.93 17.73
CA ASP A 661 5.92 -18.41 17.62
C ASP A 661 5.95 -17.10 16.82
N TYR A 662 6.66 -16.12 17.37
CA TYR A 662 7.20 -15.00 16.60
C TYR A 662 8.68 -15.23 16.36
N THR A 663 9.16 -14.81 15.19
CA THR A 663 10.58 -14.91 14.84
C THR A 663 11.09 -13.56 14.34
N GLY A 664 12.35 -13.25 14.62
CA GLY A 664 13.04 -12.08 14.10
C GLY A 664 13.80 -12.41 12.82
N LYS A 665 13.51 -11.70 11.73
CA LYS A 665 14.24 -11.76 10.46
C LYS A 665 14.68 -10.36 10.02
N GLY A 666 15.79 -10.29 9.27
CA GLY A 666 16.32 -9.07 8.65
C GLY A 666 16.37 -9.20 7.12
N GLY A 667 15.92 -8.19 6.38
CA GLY A 667 15.91 -8.18 4.92
C GLY A 667 14.97 -7.14 4.31
N THR A 668 15.16 -6.83 3.03
CA THR A 668 14.18 -6.05 2.23
C THR A 668 12.82 -6.75 2.14
N SER A 669 12.78 -8.08 2.27
CA SER A 669 11.58 -8.90 2.43
C SER A 669 10.73 -8.57 3.66
N MET A 670 11.30 -7.93 4.70
CA MET A 670 10.55 -7.43 5.87
C MET A 670 10.15 -5.95 5.72
N ALA A 671 10.84 -5.19 4.86
CA ALA A 671 10.52 -3.80 4.55
C ALA A 671 9.32 -3.69 3.59
N SER A 672 9.28 -4.55 2.56
CA SER A 672 8.15 -4.64 1.61
C SER A 672 6.78 -4.78 2.28
N PRO A 673 6.54 -5.74 3.20
CA PRO A 673 5.22 -5.92 3.81
C PRO A 673 4.84 -4.77 4.75
N TYR A 674 5.81 -4.05 5.33
CA TYR A 674 5.53 -2.83 6.07
C TYR A 674 4.91 -1.76 5.15
N THR A 675 5.52 -1.55 3.98
CA THR A 675 5.03 -0.62 2.97
C THR A 675 3.70 -1.09 2.39
N CYS A 676 3.52 -2.39 2.11
CA CYS A 676 2.26 -2.92 1.58
C CYS A 676 1.10 -2.76 2.57
N GLY A 677 1.35 -2.95 3.87
CA GLY A 677 0.36 -2.64 4.90
C GLY A 677 0.03 -1.15 4.97
N THR A 678 1.03 -0.28 4.77
CA THR A 678 0.82 1.18 4.71
C THR A 678 -0.03 1.57 3.50
N VAL A 679 0.24 0.99 2.33
CA VAL A 679 -0.59 1.14 1.12
C VAL A 679 -2.05 0.79 1.42
N GLY A 680 -2.30 -0.32 2.12
CA GLY A 680 -3.66 -0.69 2.54
C GLY A 680 -4.34 0.38 3.38
N LEU A 681 -3.65 0.97 4.37
CA LEU A 681 -4.21 2.05 5.19
C LEU A 681 -4.52 3.32 4.39
N VAL A 682 -3.64 3.68 3.44
CA VAL A 682 -3.85 4.83 2.55
C VAL A 682 -5.04 4.58 1.63
N ALA A 683 -5.14 3.37 1.06
CA ALA A 683 -6.26 3.01 0.20
C ALA A 683 -7.60 3.08 0.95
N GLN A 684 -7.65 2.61 2.21
CA GLN A 684 -8.83 2.80 3.05
C GLN A 684 -9.19 4.29 3.18
N ALA A 685 -8.22 5.14 3.48
CA ALA A 685 -8.45 6.58 3.64
C ALA A 685 -8.93 7.24 2.33
N MET A 686 -8.43 6.79 1.17
CA MET A 686 -8.90 7.25 -0.14
C MET A 686 -10.29 6.75 -0.51
N GLU A 687 -10.69 5.56 -0.05
CA GLU A 687 -12.05 5.03 -0.27
C GLU A 687 -13.10 5.70 0.64
N GLU A 688 -12.71 6.11 1.85
CA GLU A 688 -13.66 6.57 2.87
C GLU A 688 -13.77 8.09 2.99
N ASP A 689 -12.65 8.83 2.87
CA ASP A 689 -12.58 10.24 3.29
C ASP A 689 -11.94 11.20 2.27
N ALA A 690 -11.34 10.70 1.20
CA ALA A 690 -10.72 11.56 0.19
C ALA A 690 -11.76 12.29 -0.68
N PRO A 691 -11.44 13.50 -1.19
CA PRO A 691 -12.30 14.20 -2.14
C PRO A 691 -12.37 13.45 -3.48
N ASP A 692 -13.46 13.65 -4.23
CA ASP A 692 -13.80 12.88 -5.43
C ASP A 692 -12.66 12.77 -6.47
N SER A 693 -11.84 13.82 -6.61
CA SER A 693 -10.70 13.87 -7.53
C SER A 693 -9.59 12.85 -7.25
N ILE A 694 -9.46 12.41 -6.00
CA ILE A 694 -8.43 11.47 -5.52
C ILE A 694 -9.02 10.33 -4.72
N ALA A 695 -10.35 10.18 -4.70
CA ALA A 695 -11.01 9.04 -4.11
C ALA A 695 -10.71 7.78 -4.94
N LEU A 696 -10.58 6.64 -4.26
CA LEU A 696 -10.44 5.35 -4.92
C LEU A 696 -11.80 4.67 -5.06
N PRO A 697 -12.15 4.13 -6.25
CA PRO A 697 -13.30 3.25 -6.39
C PRO A 697 -13.04 1.90 -5.72
N ALA A 698 -14.03 1.00 -5.70
CA ALA A 698 -13.83 -0.37 -5.24
C ALA A 698 -12.75 -1.09 -6.10
N PRO A 699 -12.03 -2.10 -5.57
CA PRO A 699 -10.95 -2.76 -6.29
C PRO A 699 -11.29 -3.22 -7.73
N GLY A 700 -12.46 -3.82 -7.94
CA GLY A 700 -12.90 -4.25 -9.28
C GLY A 700 -13.20 -3.12 -10.28
N ASP A 701 -13.45 -1.91 -9.78
CA ASP A 701 -13.68 -0.70 -10.59
C ASP A 701 -12.42 0.20 -10.64
N THR A 702 -11.29 -0.25 -10.08
CA THR A 702 -10.05 0.53 -10.00
C THR A 702 -9.26 0.41 -11.30
N GLU A 703 -8.90 1.54 -11.89
CA GLU A 703 -8.11 1.59 -13.13
C GLU A 703 -6.63 1.89 -12.84
N PHE A 704 -5.79 1.79 -13.87
CA PHE A 704 -4.35 2.04 -13.76
C PHE A 704 -4.01 3.40 -13.13
N ASP A 705 -4.72 4.46 -13.53
CA ASP A 705 -4.50 5.83 -13.02
C ASP A 705 -4.86 5.95 -11.53
N ASP A 706 -5.83 5.18 -11.04
CA ASP A 706 -6.13 5.07 -9.60
C ASP A 706 -4.96 4.43 -8.83
N VAL A 707 -4.36 3.38 -9.40
CA VAL A 707 -3.20 2.67 -8.82
C VAL A 707 -1.99 3.60 -8.75
N MET A 708 -1.72 4.37 -9.81
CA MET A 708 -0.63 5.34 -9.83
C MET A 708 -0.87 6.50 -8.86
N ARG A 709 -2.13 6.96 -8.70
CA ARG A 709 -2.50 7.93 -7.66
C ARG A 709 -2.23 7.38 -6.25
N LEU A 710 -2.63 6.14 -5.96
CA LEU A 710 -2.36 5.48 -4.67
C LEU A 710 -0.86 5.38 -4.40
N LYS A 711 -0.08 4.98 -5.41
CA LYS A 711 1.39 4.92 -5.34
C LYS A 711 1.99 6.28 -4.98
N GLN A 712 1.58 7.35 -5.67
CA GLN A 712 2.07 8.71 -5.46
C GLN A 712 1.96 9.16 -4.01
N VAL A 713 0.86 8.87 -3.31
CA VAL A 713 0.66 9.31 -1.92
C VAL A 713 1.78 8.80 -1.00
N VAL A 714 2.15 7.53 -1.13
CA VAL A 714 3.19 6.90 -0.31
C VAL A 714 4.55 7.52 -0.61
N LEU A 715 4.85 7.79 -1.88
CA LEU A 715 6.11 8.40 -2.31
C LEU A 715 6.19 9.89 -1.90
N ALA A 716 5.12 10.64 -2.11
CA ALA A 716 5.03 12.09 -1.84
C ALA A 716 5.18 12.41 -0.35
N THR A 717 4.83 11.48 0.53
CA THR A 717 4.88 11.65 1.99
C THR A 717 6.11 11.01 2.64
N ALA A 718 6.93 10.27 1.89
CA ALA A 718 8.19 9.72 2.38
C ALA A 718 9.20 10.83 2.75
N SER A 719 10.01 10.62 3.79
CA SER A 719 10.99 11.61 4.28
C SER A 719 12.43 11.14 4.12
N GLU A 720 13.27 11.97 3.50
CA GLU A 720 14.71 11.72 3.41
C GLU A 720 15.36 11.61 4.80
N THR A 721 16.30 10.68 4.94
CA THR A 721 16.91 10.32 6.23
C THR A 721 18.39 10.69 6.31
N VAL A 722 18.97 11.15 5.20
CA VAL A 722 20.41 11.47 5.01
C VAL A 722 21.10 12.17 6.19
N PHE A 723 20.45 13.13 6.86
CA PHE A 723 21.04 13.82 8.01
C PHE A 723 20.59 13.27 9.36
N THR A 724 19.29 12.95 9.51
CA THR A 724 18.74 12.49 10.78
C THR A 724 19.22 11.08 11.13
N ALA A 725 19.45 10.24 10.13
CA ALA A 725 19.98 8.89 10.26
C ALA A 725 21.49 8.78 9.94
N ALA A 726 22.21 9.92 9.79
CA ALA A 726 23.60 9.93 9.33
C ALA A 726 24.56 8.95 10.04
N PRO A 727 24.51 8.75 11.38
CA PRO A 727 25.36 7.77 12.06
C PRO A 727 25.00 6.31 11.78
N TYR A 728 23.78 6.06 11.29
CA TYR A 728 23.17 4.74 11.14
C TYR A 728 23.19 4.23 9.68
N HIS A 729 23.65 5.03 8.72
CA HIS A 729 23.93 4.53 7.38
C HIS A 729 25.22 3.67 7.41
N ALA A 730 25.09 2.37 7.70
CA ALA A 730 26.22 1.43 7.82
C ALA A 730 27.12 1.43 6.58
N ALA A 731 28.45 1.41 6.78
CA ALA A 731 29.52 1.11 5.81
C ALA A 731 29.49 1.81 4.42
N LYS A 732 28.49 2.62 4.15
CA LYS A 732 28.26 3.39 2.95
C LYS A 732 29.08 4.67 3.09
N SER A 733 30.38 4.57 2.83
CA SER A 733 31.22 5.76 2.71
C SER A 733 30.89 6.49 1.40
N PRO A 734 30.86 7.83 1.38
CA PRO A 734 30.69 8.60 0.14
C PRO A 734 31.63 8.08 -0.96
N PRO A 735 31.14 7.84 -2.18
CA PRO A 735 29.86 8.29 -2.75
C PRO A 735 28.66 7.33 -2.53
N SER A 736 28.78 6.32 -1.68
CA SER A 736 27.83 5.20 -1.57
C SER A 736 26.71 5.38 -0.54
N ALA A 737 26.48 6.60 -0.04
CA ALA A 737 25.50 6.94 1.00
C ALA A 737 24.36 7.79 0.45
N PRO A 738 23.16 7.78 1.09
CA PRO A 738 22.07 8.69 0.76
C PRO A 738 22.57 10.12 0.60
N GLN A 739 22.10 10.82 -0.43
CA GLN A 739 22.39 12.21 -0.68
C GLN A 739 21.11 13.02 -0.57
N TYR A 740 21.19 14.21 0.03
CA TYR A 740 20.07 15.13 0.05
C TYR A 740 19.80 15.65 -1.36
N THR A 741 18.65 15.29 -1.92
CA THR A 741 18.19 15.73 -3.23
C THR A 741 16.75 16.20 -3.13
N HIS A 742 16.57 17.46 -2.72
CA HIS A 742 15.25 18.08 -2.48
C HIS A 742 14.20 17.74 -3.55
N GLY A 743 13.28 16.84 -3.19
CA GLY A 743 12.16 16.41 -4.04
C GLY A 743 12.54 15.46 -5.18
N GLU A 744 13.82 15.15 -5.38
CA GLU A 744 14.29 14.17 -6.36
C GLU A 744 14.51 12.82 -5.69
N ARG A 745 14.38 11.74 -6.46
CA ARG A 745 14.65 10.37 -6.01
C ARG A 745 16.16 10.14 -5.83
N ASP A 746 16.58 9.78 -4.62
CA ASP A 746 17.93 9.31 -4.29
C ASP A 746 18.10 7.83 -4.64
N PRO A 747 19.22 7.40 -5.26
CA PRO A 747 19.43 6.01 -5.67
C PRO A 747 19.59 5.00 -4.52
N TYR A 748 19.63 5.43 -3.26
CA TYR A 748 19.79 4.56 -2.10
C TYR A 748 18.55 4.52 -1.21
N GLU A 749 17.93 5.68 -0.95
CA GLU A 749 16.73 5.78 -0.11
C GLU A 749 15.44 6.09 -0.88
N GLY A 750 15.52 6.31 -2.19
CA GLY A 750 14.39 6.70 -3.02
C GLY A 750 13.91 8.12 -2.68
N PHE A 751 12.60 8.29 -2.51
CA PHE A 751 12.00 9.50 -1.93
C PHE A 751 12.14 9.57 -0.40
N GLY A 752 12.77 8.55 0.20
CA GLY A 752 13.03 8.45 1.62
C GLY A 752 12.18 7.39 2.31
N ARG A 753 12.00 7.56 3.62
CA ARG A 753 11.34 6.60 4.50
C ARG A 753 9.83 6.76 4.51
N VAL A 754 9.10 5.66 4.35
CA VAL A 754 7.61 5.60 4.38
C VAL A 754 7.04 6.10 5.71
N ASN A 755 6.04 6.98 5.66
CA ASN A 755 5.38 7.55 6.83
C ASN A 755 3.87 7.22 6.83
N PRO A 756 3.41 6.17 7.53
CA PRO A 756 2.01 5.76 7.48
C PRO A 756 1.02 6.83 7.92
N ASP A 757 1.40 7.65 8.91
CA ASP A 757 0.57 8.72 9.44
C ASP A 757 0.42 9.89 8.47
N ALA A 758 1.54 10.37 7.92
CA ALA A 758 1.52 11.45 6.93
C ALA A 758 0.85 11.02 5.62
N ALA A 759 1.05 9.77 5.18
CA ALA A 759 0.40 9.23 3.98
C ALA A 759 -1.13 9.20 4.12
N VAL A 760 -1.63 8.74 5.27
CA VAL A 760 -3.07 8.77 5.58
C VAL A 760 -3.59 10.20 5.69
N ASP A 761 -2.90 11.08 6.45
CA ASP A 761 -3.33 12.47 6.61
C ASP A 761 -3.37 13.21 5.26
N ALA A 762 -2.44 12.93 4.35
CA ALA A 762 -2.38 13.56 3.03
C ALA A 762 -3.70 13.43 2.25
N VAL A 763 -4.43 12.33 2.42
CA VAL A 763 -5.67 12.05 1.67
C VAL A 763 -6.94 12.30 2.49
N SER A 764 -6.88 12.27 3.84
CA SER A 764 -8.08 12.41 4.69
C SER A 764 -8.18 13.73 5.44
N ARG A 765 -7.11 14.52 5.51
CA ARG A 765 -7.09 15.78 6.26
C ARG A 765 -7.21 17.00 5.34
N ASN A 766 -8.41 17.56 5.23
CA ASN A 766 -8.61 18.87 4.61
C ASN A 766 -7.97 19.97 5.49
N LEU A 767 -6.92 20.61 4.98
CA LEU A 767 -6.17 21.64 5.72
C LEU A 767 -6.90 22.98 5.81
N LEU A 768 -7.82 23.27 4.88
CA LEU A 768 -8.69 24.45 4.94
C LEU A 768 -9.90 24.23 5.87
N GLY A 769 -10.22 22.98 6.19
CA GLY A 769 -11.36 22.58 7.03
C GLY A 769 -12.73 22.81 6.38
N ALA A 770 -12.75 23.26 5.13
CA ALA A 770 -13.93 23.47 4.29
C ALA A 770 -13.50 23.40 2.81
N ASN A 771 -14.47 23.32 1.91
CA ASN A 771 -14.24 23.35 0.46
C ASN A 771 -14.57 24.77 -0.04
N PRO A 772 -13.56 25.58 -0.41
CA PRO A 772 -13.77 26.93 -0.93
C PRO A 772 -14.62 26.95 -2.19
N GLN A 773 -15.34 28.04 -2.42
CA GLN A 773 -16.05 28.34 -3.66
C GLN A 773 -15.51 29.63 -4.29
N LEU A 774 -15.71 29.80 -5.60
CA LEU A 774 -15.35 31.05 -6.27
C LEU A 774 -16.12 32.23 -5.67
N GLY A 775 -15.43 33.35 -5.45
CA GLY A 775 -15.98 34.56 -4.86
C GLY A 775 -16.16 34.53 -3.33
N ASP A 776 -15.75 33.46 -2.65
CA ASP A 776 -15.66 33.44 -1.20
C ASP A 776 -14.60 34.43 -0.68
N GLU A 777 -14.66 34.76 0.62
CA GLU A 777 -13.59 35.52 1.28
C GLU A 777 -12.33 34.63 1.41
N THR A 778 -11.15 35.27 1.53
CA THR A 778 -9.88 34.58 1.74
C THR A 778 -9.93 33.67 2.97
N TYR A 779 -9.47 32.43 2.80
CA TYR A 779 -9.30 31.45 3.86
C TYR A 779 -7.91 31.61 4.46
N GLU A 780 -7.81 31.76 5.78
CA GLU A 780 -6.52 31.81 6.51
C GLU A 780 -6.54 30.78 7.64
N VAL A 781 -5.77 29.70 7.50
CA VAL A 781 -5.72 28.62 8.49
C VAL A 781 -4.29 28.44 9.01
N GLY A 782 -4.12 28.50 10.34
CA GLY A 782 -2.88 28.19 11.03
C GLY A 782 -2.99 26.87 11.79
N LEU A 783 -2.06 25.95 11.53
CA LEU A 783 -2.03 24.60 12.10
C LEU A 783 -0.72 24.37 12.83
N GLY A 784 -0.78 23.85 14.07
CA GLY A 784 0.41 23.38 14.77
C GLY A 784 0.88 22.04 14.19
N GLY A 785 2.16 21.95 13.85
CA GLY A 785 2.83 20.73 13.41
C GLY A 785 3.99 20.37 14.34
N THR A 786 4.24 19.06 14.48
CA THR A 786 5.37 18.53 15.24
C THR A 786 5.98 17.37 14.45
N VAL A 787 7.29 17.44 14.23
CA VAL A 787 8.10 16.36 13.66
C VAL A 787 9.32 16.13 14.55
N GLY A 788 9.88 14.92 14.56
CA GLY A 788 10.96 14.64 15.50
C GLY A 788 11.88 13.48 15.15
N THR A 789 12.78 13.19 16.07
CA THR A 789 13.86 12.20 15.95
C THR A 789 13.72 11.05 16.94
N ASN A 790 12.69 11.04 17.78
CA ASN A 790 12.41 9.97 18.73
C ASN A 790 11.62 8.84 18.06
N LEU A 791 12.28 8.08 17.21
CA LEU A 791 11.65 6.97 16.51
C LEU A 791 11.41 5.78 17.45
N PRO A 792 10.30 5.05 17.28
CA PRO A 792 9.21 5.22 16.30
C PRO A 792 8.09 6.21 16.72
N VAL A 793 8.25 6.92 17.84
CA VAL A 793 7.17 7.70 18.47
C VAL A 793 6.83 8.95 17.68
N ASP A 794 7.84 9.66 17.19
CA ASP A 794 7.66 10.93 16.49
C ASP A 794 7.22 10.75 15.03
N SER A 795 6.38 11.67 14.55
CA SER A 795 6.10 11.83 13.13
C SER A 795 7.30 12.47 12.41
N ARG A 796 7.45 12.17 11.12
CA ARG A 796 8.56 12.67 10.28
C ARG A 796 8.09 13.65 9.21
N ALA A 797 6.79 13.66 8.97
CA ALA A 797 6.13 14.61 8.11
C ALA A 797 4.77 14.99 8.71
N VAL A 798 4.28 16.17 8.33
CA VAL A 798 2.90 16.60 8.54
C VAL A 798 2.32 16.84 7.16
N ALA A 799 1.16 16.26 6.90
CA ALA A 799 0.52 16.33 5.60
C ALA A 799 -0.98 16.62 5.70
N GLY A 800 -1.56 16.96 4.55
CA GLY A 800 -3.00 17.05 4.31
C GLY A 800 -3.26 17.45 2.87
N TYR A 801 -4.52 17.56 2.49
CA TYR A 801 -4.91 18.07 1.19
C TYR A 801 -5.60 19.42 1.28
N VAL A 802 -5.61 20.12 0.15
CA VAL A 802 -6.50 21.26 -0.13
C VAL A 802 -7.20 21.00 -1.45
N ASP A 803 -8.47 21.35 -1.53
CA ASP A 803 -9.29 21.22 -2.74
C ASP A 803 -9.85 22.60 -3.10
N VAL A 804 -9.54 23.11 -4.29
CA VAL A 804 -9.69 24.54 -4.60
C VAL A 804 -10.21 24.83 -6.02
N PRO A 805 -11.20 25.74 -6.21
CA PRO A 805 -11.89 26.00 -7.49
C PRO A 805 -11.25 27.08 -8.39
N GLY A 806 -10.00 27.49 -8.11
CA GLY A 806 -9.31 28.59 -8.76
C GLY A 806 -9.03 29.79 -7.85
N GLY A 807 -7.85 30.38 -7.95
CA GLY A 807 -7.36 31.40 -7.00
C GLY A 807 -5.86 31.29 -6.73
N SER A 808 -5.41 31.85 -5.61
CA SER A 808 -4.01 31.78 -5.16
C SER A 808 -3.93 31.00 -3.85
N LEU A 809 -3.12 29.94 -3.82
CA LEU A 809 -2.80 29.16 -2.63
C LEU A 809 -1.41 29.52 -2.13
N ASP A 810 -1.32 30.07 -0.92
CA ASP A 810 -0.06 30.34 -0.23
C ASP A 810 0.09 29.41 0.97
N VAL A 811 1.20 28.67 1.02
CA VAL A 811 1.53 27.78 2.14
C VAL A 811 2.87 28.16 2.73
N SER A 812 2.95 28.26 4.06
CA SER A 812 4.21 28.43 4.77
C SER A 812 4.32 27.52 5.98
N VAL A 813 5.55 27.21 6.37
CA VAL A 813 5.89 26.58 7.64
C VAL A 813 6.90 27.46 8.36
N ASP A 814 6.71 27.64 9.66
CA ASP A 814 7.56 28.47 10.51
C ASP A 814 7.87 27.75 11.83
N PHE A 815 9.14 27.41 12.02
CA PHE A 815 9.63 26.79 13.25
C PHE A 815 9.40 27.69 14.46
N THR A 816 8.83 27.12 15.52
CA THR A 816 8.50 27.84 16.75
C THR A 816 9.43 27.47 17.91
N SER A 817 9.64 26.17 18.16
CA SER A 817 10.40 25.70 19.31
C SER A 817 10.76 24.22 19.25
N TYR A 818 11.82 23.83 19.96
CA TYR A 818 12.11 22.42 20.23
C TYR A 818 11.44 21.93 21.52
N ALA A 819 11.03 20.66 21.53
CA ALA A 819 10.57 19.90 22.69
C ALA A 819 11.30 18.54 22.78
N GLY A 820 10.98 17.76 23.82
CA GLY A 820 11.62 16.47 24.11
C GLY A 820 12.77 16.55 25.13
N GLY A 821 13.10 15.42 25.75
CA GLY A 821 14.13 15.29 26.79
C GLY A 821 15.54 15.59 26.32
N ASN A 822 15.80 15.54 25.01
CA ASN A 822 17.06 15.89 24.39
C ASN A 822 17.02 17.23 23.64
N ALA A 823 15.97 18.04 23.76
CA ALA A 823 15.81 19.31 23.02
C ALA A 823 17.05 20.23 23.07
N GLY A 824 17.77 20.24 24.20
CA GLY A 824 18.99 21.03 24.38
C GLY A 824 20.20 20.57 23.55
N GLN A 825 20.11 19.44 22.85
CA GLN A 825 21.13 18.96 21.91
C GLN A 825 21.02 19.62 20.54
N ALA A 826 19.88 20.21 20.19
CA ALA A 826 19.74 20.98 18.97
C ALA A 826 20.62 22.24 19.00
N THR A 827 21.37 22.46 17.91
CA THR A 827 22.41 23.49 17.78
C THR A 827 22.03 24.61 16.81
N GLY A 828 20.93 24.48 16.10
CA GLY A 828 20.41 25.45 15.13
C GLY A 828 18.92 25.22 14.85
N SER A 829 18.34 26.02 13.96
CA SER A 829 16.98 25.78 13.45
C SER A 829 16.90 24.44 12.69
N PRO A 830 15.73 23.78 12.68
CA PRO A 830 15.57 22.56 11.91
C PRO A 830 15.52 22.88 10.42
N HIS A 831 15.85 21.89 9.59
CA HIS A 831 15.60 21.91 8.15
C HIS A 831 14.24 21.27 7.90
N LEU A 832 13.26 22.07 7.48
CA LEU A 832 11.91 21.64 7.14
C LEU A 832 11.68 21.90 5.65
N ASP A 833 11.46 20.84 4.88
CA ASP A 833 11.09 20.98 3.47
C ASP A 833 9.57 21.05 3.34
N LEU A 834 9.09 21.92 2.47
CA LEU A 834 7.68 22.10 2.17
C LEU A 834 7.42 21.80 0.70
N PHE A 835 6.42 20.96 0.43
CA PHE A 835 6.00 20.57 -0.90
C PHE A 835 4.50 20.74 -1.08
N VAL A 836 4.11 21.13 -2.29
CA VAL A 836 2.75 21.08 -2.82
C VAL A 836 2.79 20.20 -4.06
N TYR A 837 2.09 19.07 -4.02
CA TYR A 837 2.02 18.10 -5.13
C TYR A 837 0.65 18.15 -5.80
N ASP A 838 0.60 17.89 -7.10
CA ASP A 838 -0.63 17.61 -7.83
C ASP A 838 -1.21 16.27 -7.36
N ALA A 839 -2.27 16.32 -6.56
CA ALA A 839 -2.79 15.11 -5.93
C ALA A 839 -3.47 14.17 -6.94
N ALA A 840 -4.13 14.75 -7.94
CA ALA A 840 -4.94 14.01 -8.91
C ALA A 840 -4.15 13.51 -10.11
N ASN A 841 -3.05 14.17 -10.47
CA ASN A 841 -2.26 13.83 -11.65
C ASN A 841 -0.82 13.51 -11.25
N PRO A 842 -0.51 12.26 -10.85
CA PRO A 842 0.87 11.84 -10.68
C PRO A 842 1.62 11.87 -12.01
N ASP A 843 2.96 11.85 -11.93
CA ASP A 843 3.78 11.64 -13.13
C ASP A 843 3.62 10.19 -13.63
N GLU A 844 4.09 9.91 -14.85
CA GLU A 844 3.79 8.70 -15.66
C GLU A 844 3.82 7.37 -14.89
N ASN A 845 4.77 7.21 -13.97
CA ASN A 845 4.98 5.98 -13.20
C ASN A 845 4.50 6.07 -11.73
N GLY A 846 3.51 6.91 -11.45
CA GLY A 846 2.99 7.15 -10.11
C GLY A 846 3.96 7.93 -9.21
N GLU A 847 4.92 8.65 -9.81
CA GLU A 847 5.85 9.49 -9.06
C GLU A 847 5.17 10.80 -8.59
N PRO A 848 5.63 11.40 -7.48
CA PRO A 848 5.08 12.65 -6.99
C PRO A 848 5.25 13.82 -7.97
N SER A 849 4.15 14.34 -8.48
CA SER A 849 4.14 15.51 -9.35
C SER A 849 4.25 16.80 -8.52
N VAL A 850 5.46 17.36 -8.41
CA VAL A 850 5.72 18.58 -7.61
C VAL A 850 5.25 19.83 -8.36
N VAL A 851 4.26 20.53 -7.79
CA VAL A 851 3.76 21.81 -8.31
C VAL A 851 4.58 22.97 -7.76
N ALA A 852 4.88 22.94 -6.46
CA ALA A 852 5.75 23.91 -5.81
C ALA A 852 6.49 23.28 -4.63
N SER A 853 7.72 23.74 -4.38
CA SER A 853 8.47 23.31 -3.20
C SER A 853 9.42 24.39 -2.69
N ALA A 854 9.79 24.30 -1.42
CA ALA A 854 10.75 25.19 -0.78
C ALA A 854 11.60 24.45 0.26
N ARG A 855 12.90 24.77 0.28
CA ARG A 855 13.87 24.28 1.26
C ARG A 855 13.91 25.19 2.48
N GLY A 856 13.46 24.71 3.63
CA GLY A 856 13.43 25.50 4.86
C GLY A 856 14.63 25.26 5.77
N THR A 857 15.86 25.48 5.28
CA THR A 857 17.10 25.20 6.03
C THR A 857 17.24 25.99 7.33
N ASP A 858 16.54 27.12 7.45
CA ASP A 858 16.55 28.00 8.61
C ASP A 858 15.30 27.81 9.51
N GLY A 859 14.51 26.76 9.24
CA GLY A 859 13.26 26.44 9.96
C GLY A 859 12.01 27.08 9.37
N THR A 860 12.13 27.83 8.27
CA THR A 860 11.00 28.47 7.58
C THR A 860 11.04 28.13 6.09
N ALA A 861 9.88 27.78 5.51
CA ALA A 861 9.70 27.60 4.07
C ALA A 861 8.33 28.14 3.64
N SER A 862 8.21 28.63 2.41
CA SER A 862 6.96 29.17 1.87
C SER A 862 6.88 28.99 0.36
N VAL A 863 5.70 28.65 -0.14
CA VAL A 863 5.40 28.44 -1.54
C VAL A 863 4.06 29.08 -1.90
N SER A 864 3.88 29.40 -3.17
CA SER A 864 2.65 29.99 -3.72
C SER A 864 2.30 29.28 -5.02
N VAL A 865 1.03 28.95 -5.20
CA VAL A 865 0.50 28.25 -6.38
C VAL A 865 -0.72 29.00 -6.90
N ASP A 866 -0.64 29.46 -8.14
CA ASP A 866 -1.78 30.04 -8.86
C ASP A 866 -2.59 28.92 -9.53
N VAL A 867 -3.89 28.88 -9.26
CA VAL A 867 -4.84 27.92 -9.83
C VAL A 867 -5.76 28.66 -10.79
N ASP A 868 -5.72 28.29 -12.07
CA ASP A 868 -6.65 28.82 -13.05
C ASP A 868 -8.08 28.40 -12.70
N ARG A 869 -9.02 29.34 -12.63
CA ARG A 869 -10.43 29.07 -12.29
C ARG A 869 -11.23 28.40 -13.41
N GLY A 870 -10.65 28.27 -14.60
CA GLY A 870 -11.31 27.71 -15.76
C GLY A 870 -12.39 28.63 -16.34
N SER A 871 -13.42 28.03 -16.93
CA SER A 871 -14.54 28.72 -17.57
C SER A 871 -15.82 28.60 -16.74
N ARG A 872 -16.87 29.36 -17.09
CA ARG A 872 -18.16 29.23 -16.38
C ARG A 872 -18.78 27.86 -16.61
N GLU A 873 -18.64 27.35 -17.82
CA GLU A 873 -19.22 26.08 -18.26
C GLU A 873 -18.42 24.88 -17.74
N ASP A 874 -17.15 25.09 -17.40
CA ASP A 874 -16.20 24.10 -16.92
C ASP A 874 -15.23 24.77 -15.93
N PRO A 875 -15.66 25.02 -14.68
CA PRO A 875 -14.81 25.59 -13.65
C PRO A 875 -13.78 24.54 -13.23
N ASN A 876 -12.52 24.95 -13.14
CA ASN A 876 -11.47 24.04 -12.71
C ASN A 876 -11.54 23.85 -11.19
N GLU A 877 -11.53 22.59 -10.75
CA GLU A 877 -11.27 22.24 -9.36
C GLU A 877 -9.99 21.43 -9.28
N ARG A 878 -9.13 21.77 -8.32
CA ARG A 878 -7.81 21.18 -8.20
C ARG A 878 -7.53 20.78 -6.76
N THR A 879 -7.10 19.55 -6.60
CA THR A 879 -6.68 19.02 -5.30
C THR A 879 -5.16 18.94 -5.24
N PHE A 880 -4.59 19.39 -4.14
CA PHE A 880 -3.15 19.34 -3.89
C PHE A 880 -2.83 18.67 -2.55
N TYR A 881 -1.77 17.87 -2.52
CA TYR A 881 -1.17 17.43 -1.27
C TYR A 881 -0.20 18.49 -0.78
N VAL A 882 -0.31 18.89 0.48
CA VAL A 882 0.63 19.79 1.16
C VAL A 882 1.39 18.97 2.18
N VAL A 883 2.71 18.89 2.05
CA VAL A 883 3.55 18.04 2.90
C VAL A 883 4.75 18.82 3.42
N ALA A 884 4.87 18.88 4.75
CA ALA A 884 6.04 19.40 5.44
C ALA A 884 6.86 18.25 6.03
N LYS A 885 8.13 18.12 5.63
CA LYS A 885 9.01 17.00 5.99
C LYS A 885 10.21 17.46 6.81
N ILE A 886 10.57 16.69 7.84
CA ILE A 886 11.84 16.91 8.54
C ILE A 886 13.00 16.35 7.73
N VAL A 887 14.01 17.18 7.48
CA VAL A 887 15.24 16.77 6.79
C VAL A 887 16.42 16.72 7.75
N ASN A 888 16.48 17.65 8.72
CA ASN A 888 17.57 17.72 9.69
C ASN A 888 17.16 18.47 10.97
N ILE A 889 17.68 18.03 12.12
CA ILE A 889 17.76 18.84 13.33
C ILE A 889 19.25 18.96 13.67
N PRO A 890 19.92 20.08 13.39
CA PRO A 890 21.35 20.20 13.61
C PRO A 890 21.74 19.83 15.05
N GLY A 891 22.55 18.79 15.24
CA GLY A 891 23.01 18.33 16.56
C GLY A 891 22.15 17.23 17.19
N ALA A 892 21.06 16.81 16.54
CA ALA A 892 20.28 15.63 16.91
C ALA A 892 20.25 14.62 15.75
N VAL A 893 20.12 13.35 16.11
CA VAL A 893 19.98 12.22 15.18
C VAL A 893 18.87 11.32 15.70
N ASN A 894 18.43 10.36 14.89
CA ASN A 894 17.38 9.43 15.26
C ASN A 894 17.71 8.67 16.55
N GLY A 895 16.69 8.41 17.36
CA GLY A 895 16.81 7.91 18.72
C GLY A 895 16.97 8.99 19.78
N TYR A 896 17.15 10.26 19.39
CA TYR A 896 17.14 11.37 20.35
C TYR A 896 15.72 11.85 20.55
N ASP A 897 15.36 12.14 21.80
CA ASP A 897 14.08 12.74 22.13
C ASP A 897 14.08 14.25 21.83
N VAL A 898 14.07 14.58 20.54
CA VAL A 898 14.00 15.96 20.02
C VAL A 898 12.88 16.08 19.00
N GLN A 899 11.95 16.98 19.31
CA GLN A 899 10.81 17.34 18.48
C GLN A 899 10.93 18.80 18.04
N ALA A 900 10.79 19.07 16.75
CA ALA A 900 10.64 20.40 16.18
C ALA A 900 9.16 20.73 16.04
N ASN A 901 8.70 21.76 16.74
CA ASN A 901 7.36 22.31 16.61
C ASN A 901 7.37 23.48 15.62
N PHE A 902 6.37 23.56 14.76
CA PHE A 902 6.21 24.62 13.77
C PHE A 902 4.74 25.00 13.59
N GLU A 903 4.49 26.18 13.04
CA GLU A 903 3.18 26.61 12.57
C GLU A 903 3.15 26.45 11.05
N MET A 904 2.14 25.76 10.52
CA MET A 904 1.85 25.69 9.09
C MET A 904 0.69 26.63 8.79
N SER A 905 0.92 27.65 7.97
CA SER A 905 -0.14 28.53 7.48
C SER A 905 -0.55 28.11 6.08
N VAL A 906 -1.84 27.89 5.88
CA VAL A 906 -2.46 27.58 4.59
C VAL A 906 -3.47 28.68 4.31
N ASN A 907 -3.15 29.54 3.35
CA ASN A 907 -4.00 30.64 2.95
C ASN A 907 -4.45 30.42 1.52
N PHE A 908 -5.75 30.55 1.26
CA PHE A 908 -6.31 30.45 -0.08
C PHE A 908 -7.17 31.67 -0.37
N ASP A 909 -6.84 32.38 -1.44
CA ASP A 909 -7.60 33.51 -1.96
C ASP A 909 -8.38 33.05 -3.20
N PRO A 910 -9.68 32.72 -3.07
CA PRO A 910 -10.47 32.26 -4.20
C PRO A 910 -10.56 33.34 -5.27
N ALA A 911 -10.52 32.93 -6.54
CA ALA A 911 -10.77 33.86 -7.63
C ALA A 911 -12.22 34.38 -7.57
N ASP A 912 -12.43 35.58 -8.12
CA ASP A 912 -13.77 36.17 -8.22
C ASP A 912 -14.76 35.21 -8.89
N ALA A 913 -16.00 35.18 -8.39
CA ALA A 913 -17.11 34.48 -9.04
C ALA A 913 -17.29 34.96 -10.49
N PHE A 914 -17.84 34.08 -11.34
CA PHE A 914 -18.15 34.48 -12.71
C PHE A 914 -19.23 35.59 -12.72
N PRO A 915 -19.06 36.67 -13.50
CA PRO A 915 -20.05 37.74 -13.59
C PRO A 915 -21.39 37.18 -14.10
N PRO A 916 -22.56 37.51 -13.52
CA PRO A 916 -23.84 36.89 -13.84
C PRO A 916 -24.10 36.77 -15.36
N LYS A 917 -24.64 35.64 -15.83
CA LYS A 917 -25.00 35.45 -17.24
C LYS A 917 -26.15 36.39 -17.56
N GLU A 918 -25.93 37.33 -18.46
CA GLU A 918 -26.97 38.19 -18.98
C GLU A 918 -27.87 37.36 -19.91
N ILE A 919 -29.17 37.32 -19.61
CA ILE A 919 -30.17 36.64 -20.42
C ILE A 919 -30.90 37.72 -21.20
N ASP A 920 -30.49 37.91 -22.44
CA ASP A 920 -31.11 38.83 -23.39
C ASP A 920 -32.32 38.18 -24.08
N LEU A 921 -33.24 39.03 -24.53
CA LEU A 921 -34.17 38.65 -25.57
C LEU A 921 -33.36 38.44 -26.84
N ASP A 922 -33.33 37.19 -27.32
CA ASP A 922 -32.84 36.79 -28.64
C ASP A 922 -34.07 36.36 -29.44
N VAL A 923 -34.48 37.10 -30.46
CA VAL A 923 -35.68 36.84 -31.27
C VAL A 923 -35.33 36.70 -32.74
N SER A 924 -35.87 35.64 -33.35
CA SER A 924 -35.71 35.38 -34.78
C SER A 924 -37.06 35.41 -35.50
N GLY A 925 -37.02 35.79 -36.77
CA GLY A 925 -38.22 35.97 -37.56
C GLY A 925 -37.95 36.66 -38.90
N SER A 926 -39.02 36.92 -39.63
CA SER A 926 -38.99 37.54 -40.96
C SER A 926 -39.99 38.68 -41.09
N ARG A 927 -39.70 39.57 -42.04
CA ARG A 927 -40.58 40.66 -42.48
C ARG A 927 -40.70 40.57 -44.00
N ASP A 928 -41.94 40.62 -44.50
CA ASP A 928 -42.24 40.52 -45.92
C ASP A 928 -43.35 41.51 -46.32
N ASP A 929 -43.21 42.10 -47.52
CA ASP A 929 -44.19 42.98 -48.14
C ASP A 929 -44.71 42.39 -49.46
N ASP A 930 -45.96 42.72 -49.86
CA ASP A 930 -46.56 42.16 -51.07
C ASP A 930 -46.09 42.79 -52.39
N ALA A 931 -45.40 43.93 -52.32
CA ALA A 931 -44.68 44.56 -53.43
C ALA A 931 -43.57 45.51 -52.96
N SER A 932 -42.67 45.89 -53.88
CA SER A 932 -41.58 46.86 -53.63
C SER A 932 -41.71 48.15 -54.45
N VAL A 933 -42.74 48.24 -55.30
CA VAL A 933 -42.99 49.39 -56.18
C VAL A 933 -44.48 49.72 -56.19
N PHE A 934 -44.80 50.95 -55.81
CA PHE A 934 -46.17 51.44 -55.62
C PHE A 934 -46.41 52.74 -56.40
N THR A 935 -47.68 53.06 -56.67
CA THR A 935 -48.15 54.42 -56.99
C THR A 935 -48.84 55.02 -55.77
N ALA A 936 -48.90 56.34 -55.66
CA ALA A 936 -49.57 57.05 -54.56
C ALA A 936 -50.99 56.50 -54.29
N GLY A 937 -51.36 56.34 -53.02
CA GLY A 937 -52.63 55.74 -52.59
C GLY A 937 -52.78 54.23 -52.84
N GLN A 938 -51.70 53.50 -53.14
CA GLN A 938 -51.73 52.03 -53.16
C GLN A 938 -51.40 51.47 -51.78
N THR A 939 -52.14 50.43 -51.40
CA THR A 939 -51.93 49.69 -50.16
C THR A 939 -50.84 48.63 -50.34
N ASN A 940 -49.88 48.60 -49.42
CA ASN A 940 -48.91 47.55 -49.17
C ASN A 940 -49.43 46.65 -48.05
N ARG A 941 -49.37 45.34 -48.23
CA ARG A 941 -49.60 44.37 -47.14
C ARG A 941 -48.26 43.93 -46.60
N VAL A 942 -48.04 44.21 -45.32
CA VAL A 942 -46.84 43.81 -44.57
C VAL A 942 -47.19 42.62 -43.68
N GLU A 943 -46.32 41.61 -43.65
CA GLU A 943 -46.37 40.46 -42.74
C GLU A 943 -45.07 40.39 -41.91
N ILE A 944 -45.20 40.35 -40.59
CA ILE A 944 -44.10 40.16 -39.63
C ILE A 944 -44.29 38.80 -38.97
N THR A 945 -43.32 37.91 -39.11
CA THR A 945 -43.38 36.54 -38.54
C THR A 945 -42.30 36.38 -37.48
N VAL A 946 -42.69 35.96 -36.27
CA VAL A 946 -41.79 35.51 -35.21
C VAL A 946 -41.65 33.99 -35.32
N ASP A 947 -40.42 33.51 -35.41
CA ASP A 947 -40.09 32.09 -35.58
C ASP A 947 -39.57 31.45 -34.28
N ASP A 948 -38.79 32.18 -33.48
CA ASP A 948 -38.26 31.70 -32.20
C ASP A 948 -37.88 32.90 -31.30
N PHE A 949 -37.85 32.69 -29.99
CA PHE A 949 -37.21 33.63 -29.08
C PHE A 949 -36.73 32.94 -27.80
N ASN A 950 -35.80 33.59 -27.07
CA ASN A 950 -35.25 33.05 -25.82
C ASN A 950 -36.31 32.91 -24.71
N GLU A 951 -36.88 31.71 -24.59
CA GLU A 951 -37.90 31.36 -23.59
C GLU A 951 -37.38 31.41 -22.14
N GLU A 952 -36.05 31.41 -21.94
CA GLU A 952 -35.48 31.60 -20.59
C GLU A 952 -35.77 32.98 -20.00
N LEU A 953 -36.10 33.98 -20.82
CA LEU A 953 -36.38 35.35 -20.38
C LEU A 953 -37.88 35.62 -20.26
N THR A 954 -38.71 35.02 -21.09
CA THR A 954 -40.14 35.35 -21.16
C THR A 954 -40.94 34.25 -21.84
N ASP A 955 -42.21 34.10 -21.46
CA ASP A 955 -43.15 33.18 -22.12
C ASP A 955 -43.81 33.79 -23.37
N ALA A 956 -43.63 35.10 -23.63
CA ALA A 956 -44.24 35.77 -24.78
C ALA A 956 -43.56 37.10 -25.15
N VAL A 957 -43.61 37.46 -26.44
CA VAL A 957 -43.16 38.75 -26.95
C VAL A 957 -44.29 39.56 -27.58
N ARG A 958 -44.27 40.88 -27.36
CA ARG A 958 -45.07 41.85 -28.10
C ARG A 958 -44.27 42.35 -29.29
N VAL A 959 -44.90 42.42 -30.46
CA VAL A 959 -44.25 42.85 -31.70
C VAL A 959 -44.75 44.25 -32.09
N THR A 960 -43.84 45.07 -32.60
CA THR A 960 -44.11 46.33 -33.29
C THR A 960 -43.34 46.38 -34.61
N ASP A 961 -43.76 47.22 -35.56
CA ASP A 961 -43.00 47.48 -36.79
C ASP A 961 -42.93 48.98 -37.09
N GLN A 962 -41.92 49.38 -37.86
CA GLN A 962 -41.68 50.78 -38.23
C GLN A 962 -42.19 51.07 -39.65
N VAL A 963 -43.09 52.04 -39.75
CA VAL A 963 -43.65 52.55 -41.00
C VAL A 963 -42.98 53.90 -41.32
N PRO A 964 -42.56 54.14 -42.58
CA PRO A 964 -41.88 55.37 -42.96
C PRO A 964 -42.82 56.57 -43.06
N ASP A 965 -42.28 57.76 -42.80
CA ASP A 965 -43.01 59.04 -42.90
C ASP A 965 -43.80 59.18 -44.22
N GLY A 966 -45.05 59.62 -44.10
CA GLY A 966 -45.95 59.86 -45.24
C GLY A 966 -46.80 58.66 -45.65
N TRP A 967 -46.53 57.47 -45.10
CA TRP A 967 -47.44 56.32 -45.21
C TRP A 967 -48.45 56.33 -44.07
N SER A 968 -49.69 55.92 -44.34
CA SER A 968 -50.75 55.75 -43.33
C SER A 968 -51.06 54.27 -43.12
N VAL A 969 -51.40 53.86 -41.90
CA VAL A 969 -51.86 52.49 -41.61
C VAL A 969 -53.37 52.48 -41.41
N ASP A 970 -54.08 51.53 -42.01
CA ASP A 970 -55.51 51.33 -41.76
C ASP A 970 -55.72 50.38 -40.58
N GLU A 971 -55.95 50.95 -39.39
CA GLU A 971 -56.20 50.20 -38.15
C GLU A 971 -57.45 49.31 -38.20
N ASN A 972 -58.33 49.41 -39.22
CA ASN A 972 -59.51 48.54 -39.35
C ASN A 972 -59.21 47.19 -40.02
N PHE A 973 -57.99 46.96 -40.52
CA PHE A 973 -57.59 45.76 -41.23
C PHE A 973 -56.25 45.22 -40.73
N GLY A 974 -56.09 43.88 -40.79
CA GLY A 974 -54.92 43.20 -40.24
C GLY A 974 -55.03 42.96 -38.74
N ASP A 975 -53.88 42.78 -38.09
CA ASP A 975 -53.72 42.51 -36.67
C ASP A 975 -53.30 43.76 -35.90
N VAL A 976 -53.63 44.96 -36.39
CA VAL A 976 -53.21 46.24 -35.80
C VAL A 976 -54.06 46.58 -34.57
N ASP A 977 -53.40 46.86 -33.43
CA ASP A 977 -54.03 47.44 -32.24
C ASP A 977 -53.99 48.97 -32.27
N SER A 978 -52.86 49.56 -32.68
CA SER A 978 -52.71 51.01 -32.84
C SER A 978 -51.56 51.41 -33.77
N PHE A 979 -51.66 52.60 -34.35
CA PHE A 979 -50.62 53.25 -35.14
C PHE A 979 -50.38 54.70 -34.66
N ASP A 980 -49.12 55.04 -34.36
CA ASP A 980 -48.74 56.42 -34.03
C ASP A 980 -48.13 57.11 -35.25
N GLU A 981 -48.93 57.94 -35.93
CA GLU A 981 -48.50 58.71 -37.10
C GLU A 981 -47.26 59.61 -36.87
N ASN A 982 -46.95 59.99 -35.63
CA ASN A 982 -45.80 60.86 -35.35
C ASN A 982 -44.48 60.08 -35.22
N SER A 983 -44.53 58.84 -34.73
CA SER A 983 -43.36 57.98 -34.58
C SER A 983 -43.27 56.95 -35.70
N GLY A 984 -44.35 56.72 -36.44
CA GLY A 984 -44.45 55.69 -37.48
C GLY A 984 -44.54 54.26 -36.93
N VAL A 985 -44.80 54.08 -35.64
CA VAL A 985 -44.81 52.74 -35.02
C VAL A 985 -46.20 52.12 -35.12
N VAL A 986 -46.29 50.91 -35.67
CA VAL A 986 -47.49 50.06 -35.60
C VAL A 986 -47.33 49.02 -34.49
N THR A 987 -48.35 48.89 -33.64
CA THR A 987 -48.43 47.90 -32.57
C THR A 987 -49.51 46.87 -32.89
N PHE A 988 -49.19 45.59 -32.74
CA PHE A 988 -50.11 44.49 -33.06
C PHE A 988 -51.00 44.05 -31.88
N GLU A 989 -52.20 43.58 -32.18
CA GLU A 989 -53.12 42.96 -31.23
C GLU A 989 -52.64 41.54 -30.88
N GLY A 990 -52.34 41.32 -29.60
CA GLY A 990 -51.86 40.04 -29.08
C GLY A 990 -50.33 39.98 -28.91
N THR A 991 -49.83 38.76 -28.74
CA THR A 991 -48.41 38.45 -28.50
C THR A 991 -48.08 37.15 -29.23
N ALA A 992 -46.80 36.91 -29.51
CA ALA A 992 -46.30 35.58 -29.87
C ALA A 992 -45.88 34.89 -28.56
N SER A 993 -46.54 33.80 -28.17
CA SER A 993 -46.15 33.01 -26.99
C SER A 993 -45.18 31.89 -27.35
N ALA A 994 -44.45 31.36 -26.38
CA ALA A 994 -43.60 30.17 -26.52
C ALA A 994 -44.36 29.00 -27.19
N ASP A 995 -45.62 28.78 -26.79
CA ASP A 995 -46.49 27.78 -27.40
C ASP A 995 -46.75 28.00 -28.91
N ASP A 996 -46.76 29.26 -29.40
CA ASP A 996 -46.98 29.58 -30.82
C ASP A 996 -45.76 29.26 -31.69
N VAL A 997 -44.56 29.37 -31.12
CA VAL A 997 -43.26 29.24 -31.82
C VAL A 997 -42.53 27.93 -31.51
N SER A 998 -43.00 27.13 -30.56
CA SER A 998 -42.38 25.85 -30.21
C SER A 998 -42.27 24.87 -31.39
N GLY A 999 -41.10 24.24 -31.55
CA GLY A 999 -40.83 23.27 -32.61
C GLY A 999 -40.65 23.90 -33.99
N ASP A 1000 -41.54 23.57 -34.93
CA ASP A 1000 -41.61 24.19 -36.27
C ASP A 1000 -42.73 25.26 -36.33
N GLY A 1001 -43.16 25.78 -35.17
CA GLY A 1001 -44.21 26.80 -35.05
C GLY A 1001 -43.73 28.20 -35.44
N SER A 1002 -44.65 29.10 -35.76
CA SER A 1002 -44.34 30.51 -36.06
C SER A 1002 -45.60 31.36 -35.88
N LYS A 1003 -45.45 32.62 -35.48
CA LYS A 1003 -46.56 33.58 -35.35
C LYS A 1003 -46.42 34.74 -36.31
N THR A 1004 -47.37 34.88 -37.25
CA THR A 1004 -47.42 36.01 -38.19
C THR A 1004 -48.45 37.06 -37.78
N PHE A 1005 -48.03 38.32 -37.85
CA PHE A 1005 -48.85 39.52 -37.72
C PHE A 1005 -48.88 40.27 -39.05
N ALA A 1006 -50.03 40.79 -39.47
CA ALA A 1006 -50.14 41.53 -40.73
C ALA A 1006 -50.76 42.92 -40.56
N TYR A 1007 -50.32 43.90 -41.34
CA TYR A 1007 -50.96 45.20 -41.43
C TYR A 1007 -50.97 45.74 -42.87
N PHE A 1008 -51.77 46.78 -43.09
CA PHE A 1008 -51.95 47.40 -44.39
C PHE A 1008 -51.55 48.87 -44.33
N ALA A 1009 -50.50 49.25 -45.05
CA ALA A 1009 -50.00 50.61 -45.13
C ALA A 1009 -50.29 51.22 -46.52
N GLU A 1010 -50.83 52.42 -46.58
CA GLU A 1010 -51.13 53.13 -47.82
C GLU A 1010 -50.04 54.13 -48.18
N ALA A 1011 -49.61 54.09 -49.44
CA ALA A 1011 -48.58 54.97 -49.98
C ALA A 1011 -49.04 56.44 -50.01
N PRO A 1012 -48.16 57.42 -49.74
CA PRO A 1012 -48.49 58.84 -49.67
C PRO A 1012 -49.31 59.37 -50.87
N GLU A 1013 -50.29 60.24 -50.63
CA GLU A 1013 -51.24 60.73 -51.67
C GLU A 1013 -50.88 62.10 -52.29
N GLU A 1014 -49.99 62.92 -51.72
CA GLU A 1014 -49.85 64.35 -52.07
C GLU A 1014 -48.77 64.70 -53.13
N GLY A 1015 -49.01 64.33 -54.39
CA GLY A 1015 -48.39 64.99 -55.55
C GLY A 1015 -46.95 64.54 -55.92
N ALA A 1016 -46.35 65.21 -56.91
CA ALA A 1016 -45.07 64.78 -57.52
C ALA A 1016 -43.84 64.89 -56.61
N ASP A 1017 -43.99 65.52 -55.44
CA ASP A 1017 -42.93 65.67 -54.44
C ASP A 1017 -42.88 64.46 -53.46
N ASP A 1018 -43.90 63.57 -53.48
CA ASP A 1018 -44.01 62.37 -52.64
C ASP A 1018 -43.66 61.06 -53.40
N THR A 1019 -42.97 61.16 -54.54
CA THR A 1019 -42.34 60.00 -55.19
C THR A 1019 -40.95 59.80 -54.63
N GLY A 1020 -40.62 58.58 -54.21
CA GLY A 1020 -39.36 58.33 -53.52
C GLY A 1020 -39.21 56.90 -53.06
N THR A 1021 -38.14 56.69 -52.31
CA THR A 1021 -37.82 55.41 -51.68
C THR A 1021 -38.09 55.54 -50.18
N TYR A 1022 -38.85 54.59 -49.64
CA TYR A 1022 -39.32 54.54 -48.27
C TYR A 1022 -38.86 53.24 -47.65
N THR A 1023 -38.34 53.30 -46.43
CA THR A 1023 -37.81 52.13 -45.73
C THR A 1023 -38.74 51.76 -44.60
N PHE A 1024 -39.29 50.55 -44.66
CA PHE A 1024 -40.06 49.97 -43.58
C PHE A 1024 -39.16 49.12 -42.68
N GLY A 1025 -39.57 48.96 -41.43
CA GLY A 1025 -38.87 48.23 -40.40
C GLY A 1025 -37.68 48.98 -39.80
N PRO A 1026 -36.90 48.28 -38.95
CA PRO A 1026 -37.10 46.88 -38.60
C PRO A 1026 -38.32 46.65 -37.71
N ALA A 1027 -38.76 45.38 -37.63
CA ALA A 1027 -39.69 44.97 -36.60
C ALA A 1027 -38.94 44.91 -35.26
N GLU A 1028 -39.62 45.21 -34.16
CA GLU A 1028 -39.07 45.10 -32.80
C GLU A 1028 -39.95 44.16 -31.99
N ALA A 1029 -39.33 43.20 -31.30
CA ALA A 1029 -39.98 42.38 -30.29
C ALA A 1029 -39.62 42.89 -28.90
N THR A 1030 -40.57 42.90 -27.98
CA THR A 1030 -40.37 43.24 -26.57
C THR A 1030 -40.95 42.15 -25.67
N ALA A 1031 -40.15 41.65 -24.74
CA ALA A 1031 -40.52 40.62 -23.77
C ALA A 1031 -41.71 41.04 -22.89
N VAL A 1032 -42.65 40.13 -22.67
CA VAL A 1032 -43.85 40.36 -21.85
C VAL A 1032 -43.65 39.73 -20.48
N ASN A 1033 -43.65 40.57 -19.43
CA ASN A 1033 -43.31 40.14 -18.07
C ASN A 1033 -41.97 39.38 -18.04
N PRO A 1034 -40.86 40.00 -18.49
CA PRO A 1034 -39.56 39.36 -18.48
C PRO A 1034 -39.23 38.86 -17.07
N GLU A 1035 -38.66 37.67 -17.01
CA GLU A 1035 -38.32 37.01 -15.76
C GLU A 1035 -37.23 37.81 -15.04
N THR A 1036 -37.46 38.03 -13.75
CA THR A 1036 -36.43 38.53 -12.84
C THR A 1036 -35.81 37.31 -12.17
N PHE A 1037 -34.53 37.07 -12.43
CA PHE A 1037 -33.84 35.94 -11.84
C PHE A 1037 -33.49 36.21 -10.38
N ASP A 1038 -33.99 35.37 -9.48
CA ASP A 1038 -33.54 35.31 -8.09
C ASP A 1038 -32.20 34.53 -7.96
N ASP A 1039 -31.77 33.86 -9.04
CA ASP A 1039 -30.47 33.20 -9.15
C ASP A 1039 -29.35 34.23 -9.32
N PRO A 1040 -28.39 34.35 -8.38
CA PRO A 1040 -27.30 35.32 -8.48
C PRO A 1040 -26.39 35.09 -9.69
N ASN A 1041 -26.45 33.92 -10.34
CA ASN A 1041 -25.67 33.61 -11.53
C ASN A 1041 -26.30 34.09 -12.83
N ARG A 1042 -27.53 34.65 -12.78
CA ARG A 1042 -28.25 35.16 -13.94
C ARG A 1042 -28.67 36.59 -13.69
N THR A 1043 -28.62 37.42 -14.72
CA THR A 1043 -29.20 38.76 -14.69
C THR A 1043 -30.06 38.97 -15.91
N GLN A 1044 -31.12 39.73 -15.74
CA GLN A 1044 -31.97 40.13 -16.83
C GLN A 1044 -31.19 41.07 -17.76
N GLY A 1045 -31.10 40.72 -19.04
CA GLY A 1045 -30.47 41.52 -20.07
C GLY A 1045 -31.47 42.43 -20.80
N SER A 1046 -31.23 42.64 -22.09
CA SER A 1046 -32.15 43.34 -22.98
C SER A 1046 -33.51 42.67 -23.00
N THR A 1047 -34.56 43.48 -22.97
CA THR A 1047 -35.95 43.02 -23.05
C THR A 1047 -36.61 43.39 -24.36
N SER A 1048 -35.87 44.01 -25.28
CA SER A 1048 -36.31 44.21 -26.65
C SER A 1048 -35.18 43.97 -27.64
N GLU A 1049 -35.55 43.56 -28.85
CA GLU A 1049 -34.62 43.32 -29.95
C GLU A 1049 -35.30 43.55 -31.30
N GLU A 1050 -34.54 44.10 -32.25
CA GLU A 1050 -34.97 44.28 -33.65
C GLU A 1050 -34.75 42.98 -34.45
N PHE A 1051 -35.75 42.57 -35.23
CA PHE A 1051 -35.72 41.37 -36.06
C PHE A 1051 -36.42 41.57 -37.41
N GLY A 1052 -36.38 40.57 -38.29
CA GLY A 1052 -37.03 40.60 -39.60
C GLY A 1052 -36.38 41.52 -40.66
N GLY A 1053 -35.54 42.48 -40.25
CA GLY A 1053 -34.83 43.38 -41.16
C GLY A 1053 -35.70 44.53 -41.69
N THR A 1054 -35.22 45.23 -42.73
CA THR A 1054 -35.91 46.38 -43.34
C THR A 1054 -36.24 46.11 -44.80
N ASP A 1055 -37.36 46.64 -45.28
CA ASP A 1055 -37.71 46.62 -46.70
C ASP A 1055 -37.73 48.00 -47.31
N THR A 1056 -37.41 48.06 -48.60
CA THR A 1056 -37.30 49.31 -49.35
C THR A 1056 -38.36 49.38 -50.43
N ASN A 1057 -39.36 50.23 -50.23
CA ASN A 1057 -40.50 50.41 -51.11
C ASN A 1057 -40.38 51.71 -51.91
N THR A 1058 -40.63 51.66 -53.22
CA THR A 1058 -40.50 52.82 -54.11
C THR A 1058 -41.85 53.30 -54.64
N VAL A 1059 -42.22 54.55 -54.34
CA VAL A 1059 -43.42 55.18 -54.90
C VAL A 1059 -43.03 55.91 -56.19
N VAL A 1060 -43.49 55.42 -57.35
CA VAL A 1060 -43.00 55.85 -58.68
C VAL A 1060 -43.90 56.84 -59.42
N GLY A 1061 -45.07 57.20 -58.88
CA GLY A 1061 -45.96 58.17 -59.52
C GLY A 1061 -47.29 58.39 -58.81
N ALA A 1062 -48.03 59.41 -59.27
CA ALA A 1062 -49.33 59.83 -58.73
C ALA A 1062 -50.40 58.73 -58.80
N SER A 1063 -51.45 58.87 -57.97
CA SER A 1063 -52.51 57.87 -57.84
C SER A 1063 -53.13 57.48 -59.18
N THR A 1064 -53.33 56.18 -59.36
CA THR A 1064 -54.00 55.63 -60.54
C THR A 1064 -55.52 55.68 -60.44
N ASN A 1065 -56.06 56.05 -59.28
CA ASN A 1065 -57.48 56.31 -59.05
C ASN A 1065 -57.79 57.81 -59.22
N ALA A 1066 -58.40 58.14 -60.35
CA ALA A 1066 -59.10 59.42 -60.59
C ALA A 1066 -60.62 59.20 -60.58
#